data_AF-A0A9E5B065-F1
#
_entry.id   AF-A0A9E5B065-F1
#
_cell.length_a   1.000
_cell.length_b   1.000
_cell.length_c   1.000
_cell.angle_alpha   90.00
_cell.angle_beta   90.00
_cell.angle_gamma   90.00
#
_symmetry.space_group_name_H-M   'P 1'
#
loop_
_entity.id
_entity.type
_entity.pdbx_description
1 polymer ?
#
loop_
_entity_poly.entity_id
_entity_poly.type
_entity_poly.pdbx_seq_one_letter_code
_entity_poly.pdbx_strand_id
1 'polypeptide(L)'
;MSKKRRQLASDRSAPPKGSALDAKPASAVAADFSSETKQTEGAVGETPSRAWPARLWPNTKEFSGAAGDASLLWPRWFVLRGVGLIFVLAFLCIVVEGQALAGPNGISPVALYLKHLRSVVPGFFSGFVSAPSLFWLEAGAGAITAVAWLGFASAVALVFNLWPRLTLFVCWACFLSFVATWAEFTPSQQDALLLEAALLLIPFAPPGVRPGLGAPHPPRPLAVFMMRWLLLRVMLLSGLVKVLSDGPLWRNWTAMDVMYETSPSPTVAGYWVYQLPHAYHVFEIGFTYAAELLAPLLALFGGRRGRWLAFGLWTMLQVGIQLTTNFGWLNTAAFALGFLLLDDEMLASAARRLRWAALRDFFAARAAPCAPGAIAPWRLHGLRVALGLHFALTLYYFGDTCGGPFENPPAPVRLFEAFRSANGYQLYARFEQAHFQIDLEGSNDGGLTWRTYPLRHLPQLPESRPEFIAPYFPRFDHTLHAASLPGSKPSIIVPTAAHLLARNPQVLARFERDPFTDRPPTVIRMRRYRFTFTDPATLGRTGRYWTKEFAGDYQPAMFIDEKGEIAQFDLGPADAALRAGNHGVAYADYERQYRLGNLEAGFRLADMIARGLGVPVQPERVFALYSALAGGGELKGLHNVAVCYEHGIGVAPDLAKACEFYRRAAELGHFASLHTLGRLAAEDRLTPRNDALGLAALAIAAGRAADDEAALAFVRANQPALVAQLKVRMSASELAEAKALAAARRAALP
;
A
#
# COMPACT_ATOMS: atom_id res chain seq x y z
N MET A 1 -40.39 32.47 43.80
CA MET A 1 -41.35 32.53 44.93
C MET A 1 -40.85 31.62 46.08
N SER A 2 -41.35 31.83 47.30
CA SER A 2 -41.09 31.13 48.60
C SER A 2 -40.33 29.77 48.56
N LYS A 3 -39.25 29.49 49.33
CA LYS A 3 -39.15 29.31 50.82
C LYS A 3 -40.20 28.30 51.35
N LYS A 4 -40.02 27.38 52.32
CA LYS A 4 -39.06 26.95 53.38
C LYS A 4 -39.56 25.53 53.85
N ARG A 5 -38.97 24.69 54.74
CA ARG A 5 -37.75 24.66 55.57
C ARG A 5 -37.34 23.19 55.90
N ARG A 6 -36.14 23.01 56.47
CA ARG A 6 -35.68 21.93 57.41
C ARG A 6 -36.68 21.71 58.59
N GLN A 7 -36.71 20.58 59.32
CA GLN A 7 -35.68 20.15 60.31
C GLN A 7 -35.95 18.76 60.98
N LEU A 8 -34.98 18.26 61.77
CA LEU A 8 -35.03 17.11 62.70
C LEU A 8 -36.00 17.39 63.91
N ALA A 9 -36.32 16.50 64.87
CA ALA A 9 -35.68 15.27 65.37
C ALA A 9 -36.66 14.32 66.14
N SER A 10 -36.15 13.14 66.53
CA SER A 10 -36.51 12.25 67.67
C SER A 10 -37.85 12.39 68.42
N ASP A 11 -38.50 11.25 68.73
CA ASP A 11 -38.41 10.71 70.10
C ASP A 11 -38.68 9.18 70.21
N ARG A 12 -38.37 8.60 71.38
CA ARG A 12 -38.55 7.19 71.77
C ARG A 12 -39.85 6.97 72.54
N SER A 13 -40.46 5.78 72.40
CA SER A 13 -41.04 5.02 73.53
C SER A 13 -41.46 3.62 73.09
N ALA A 14 -41.56 2.70 74.07
CA ALA A 14 -41.66 1.25 73.87
C ALA A 14 -42.97 0.69 74.52
N PRO A 15 -43.21 -0.64 74.57
CA PRO A 15 -44.56 -1.27 74.44
C PRO A 15 -45.31 -1.45 75.77
N PRO A 16 -46.47 -2.17 75.78
CA PRO A 16 -46.40 -3.57 76.25
C PRO A 16 -47.46 -4.60 75.74
N LYS A 17 -47.00 -5.86 75.67
CA LYS A 17 -47.56 -7.16 76.19
C LYS A 17 -48.99 -7.67 75.87
N GLY A 18 -49.06 -8.99 75.65
CA GLY A 18 -50.20 -9.90 75.91
C GLY A 18 -50.47 -10.88 74.75
N SER A 19 -49.99 -12.14 74.68
CA SER A 19 -50.20 -13.33 75.53
C SER A 19 -51.65 -13.89 75.48
N ALA A 20 -51.96 -15.17 75.24
CA ALA A 20 -51.14 -16.37 74.96
C ALA A 20 -52.03 -17.59 74.53
N LEU A 21 -51.41 -18.73 74.14
CA LEU A 21 -51.94 -20.13 74.16
C LEU A 21 -53.14 -20.45 73.19
N ASP A 22 -53.39 -21.67 72.69
CA ASP A 22 -52.60 -22.92 72.69
C ASP A 22 -52.94 -23.89 71.52
N ALA A 23 -51.91 -24.66 71.12
CA ALA A 23 -51.86 -26.07 70.67
C ALA A 23 -53.05 -26.84 69.97
N LYS A 24 -52.80 -27.25 68.68
CA LYS A 24 -52.71 -28.65 68.12
C LYS A 24 -53.87 -29.68 68.30
N PRO A 25 -53.85 -30.87 67.62
CA PRO A 25 -53.40 -31.26 66.25
C PRO A 25 -54.33 -32.32 65.56
N ALA A 26 -53.76 -33.10 64.61
CA ALA A 26 -54.12 -34.48 64.19
C ALA A 26 -55.17 -34.65 63.06
N SER A 27 -54.77 -35.07 61.85
CA SER A 27 -54.76 -36.51 61.38
C SER A 27 -55.79 -36.67 60.24
N ALA A 28 -55.81 -37.68 59.35
CA ALA A 28 -54.88 -38.72 58.88
C ALA A 28 -55.50 -39.36 57.59
N VAL A 29 -54.70 -40.09 56.78
CA VAL A 29 -55.06 -41.33 55.98
C VAL A 29 -56.34 -41.27 55.09
N ALA A 30 -56.39 -41.60 53.79
CA ALA A 30 -55.80 -42.67 52.95
C ALA A 30 -55.69 -42.14 51.49
N ALA A 31 -54.83 -42.58 50.57
CA ALA A 31 -54.49 -43.93 50.09
C ALA A 31 -55.65 -44.67 49.37
N ASP A 32 -55.69 -44.61 48.03
CA ASP A 32 -56.23 -45.72 47.23
C ASP A 32 -55.57 -45.85 45.84
N PHE A 33 -55.75 -47.01 45.21
CA PHE A 33 -54.95 -47.62 44.15
C PHE A 33 -55.43 -47.38 42.71
N SER A 34 -54.49 -47.49 41.75
CA SER A 34 -54.68 -48.04 40.37
C SER A 34 -55.66 -47.34 39.40
N SER A 35 -55.60 -47.48 38.08
CA SER A 35 -54.51 -47.80 37.14
C SER A 35 -55.01 -47.45 35.72
N GLU A 36 -54.08 -47.10 34.81
CA GLU A 36 -54.26 -47.10 33.34
C GLU A 36 -55.47 -46.35 32.72
N THR A 37 -55.21 -45.24 32.02
CA THR A 37 -55.32 -45.25 30.54
C THR A 37 -54.59 -44.06 29.91
N LYS A 38 -54.12 -44.26 28.67
CA LYS A 38 -53.51 -43.21 27.85
C LYS A 38 -54.57 -42.19 27.43
N GLN A 39 -54.28 -40.90 27.58
CA GLN A 39 -54.73 -39.89 26.63
C GLN A 39 -53.61 -38.87 26.38
N THR A 40 -53.56 -38.41 25.13
CA THR A 40 -52.64 -37.41 24.59
C THR A 40 -53.04 -35.99 25.02
N GLU A 41 -52.11 -35.04 24.79
CA GLU A 41 -52.18 -33.59 25.05
C GLU A 41 -51.53 -33.13 26.38
N GLY A 42 -50.79 -32.02 26.42
CA GLY A 42 -50.43 -31.10 25.34
C GLY A 42 -49.15 -30.33 25.65
N ALA A 43 -48.47 -29.84 24.60
CA ALA A 43 -47.27 -29.02 24.75
C ALA A 43 -47.62 -27.63 25.28
N VAL A 44 -47.37 -27.37 26.57
CA VAL A 44 -47.42 -26.01 27.12
C VAL A 44 -46.10 -25.32 26.77
N GLY A 45 -46.18 -24.33 25.88
CA GLY A 45 -45.00 -23.72 25.28
C GLY A 45 -44.13 -22.94 26.27
N GLU A 46 -42.82 -23.22 26.27
CA GLU A 46 -41.83 -22.28 26.78
C GLU A 46 -41.88 -20.99 25.94
N THR A 47 -42.11 -19.86 26.61
CA THR A 47 -42.11 -18.55 25.93
C THR A 47 -40.69 -18.19 25.46
N PRO A 48 -40.46 -17.90 24.15
CA PRO A 48 -39.09 -17.78 23.62
C PRO A 48 -38.25 -16.60 24.15
N SER A 49 -38.87 -15.65 24.86
CA SER A 49 -38.33 -14.31 25.10
C SER A 49 -37.29 -14.20 26.22
N ARG A 50 -37.17 -15.17 27.13
CA ARG A 50 -36.17 -15.14 28.24
C ARG A 50 -34.92 -16.01 28.01
N ALA A 51 -34.87 -16.81 26.95
CA ALA A 51 -33.79 -17.77 26.72
C ALA A 51 -32.47 -17.16 26.22
N TRP A 52 -32.50 -15.97 25.60
CA TRP A 52 -31.31 -15.36 24.98
C TRP A 52 -30.29 -14.81 25.99
N PRO A 53 -30.64 -13.96 26.97
CA PRO A 53 -29.65 -13.38 27.89
C PRO A 53 -28.95 -14.44 28.77
N ALA A 54 -29.69 -15.47 29.18
CA ALA A 54 -29.18 -16.55 30.03
C ALA A 54 -28.06 -17.39 29.36
N ARG A 55 -27.95 -17.37 28.02
CA ARG A 55 -26.96 -18.12 27.26
C ARG A 55 -25.69 -17.32 26.93
N LEU A 56 -25.70 -16.00 27.10
CA LEU A 56 -24.56 -15.14 26.75
C LEU A 56 -23.32 -15.45 27.59
N TRP A 57 -23.45 -15.49 28.92
CA TRP A 57 -22.32 -15.72 29.83
C TRP A 57 -21.71 -17.13 29.74
N PRO A 58 -22.48 -18.24 29.62
CA PRO A 58 -21.93 -19.54 29.30
C PRO A 58 -21.14 -19.56 27.98
N ASN A 59 -21.66 -18.92 26.93
CA ASN A 59 -21.01 -18.88 25.63
C ASN A 59 -19.71 -18.07 25.63
N THR A 60 -19.66 -16.92 26.33
CA THR A 60 -18.41 -16.15 26.48
C THR A 60 -17.38 -16.89 27.33
N LYS A 61 -17.81 -17.68 28.32
CA LYS A 61 -16.93 -18.56 29.11
C LYS A 61 -16.36 -19.72 28.29
N GLU A 62 -17.14 -20.31 27.37
CA GLU A 62 -16.64 -21.28 26.38
C GLU A 62 -15.65 -20.61 25.40
N PHE A 63 -16.02 -19.45 24.85
CA PHE A 63 -15.21 -18.71 23.88
C PHE A 63 -13.85 -18.29 24.46
N SER A 64 -13.80 -17.76 25.67
CA SER A 64 -12.56 -17.36 26.34
C SER A 64 -11.67 -18.55 26.76
N GLY A 65 -12.16 -19.80 26.66
CA GLY A 65 -11.48 -20.98 27.18
C GLY A 65 -11.54 -21.11 28.71
N ALA A 66 -12.21 -20.18 29.40
CA ALA A 66 -12.39 -20.18 30.85
C ALA A 66 -13.34 -21.28 31.35
N ALA A 67 -14.08 -21.94 30.45
CA ALA A 67 -14.87 -23.14 30.77
C ALA A 67 -13.97 -24.36 31.09
N GLY A 68 -12.81 -24.47 30.41
CA GLY A 68 -11.90 -25.62 30.55
C GLY A 68 -12.25 -26.83 29.67
N ASP A 69 -13.49 -26.94 29.21
CA ASP A 69 -14.01 -28.13 28.50
C ASP A 69 -13.60 -28.24 27.02
N ALA A 70 -13.16 -27.13 26.41
CA ALA A 70 -12.86 -27.06 24.98
C ALA A 70 -11.41 -27.46 24.67
N SER A 71 -11.22 -28.62 24.05
CA SER A 71 -9.94 -29.06 23.51
C SER A 71 -9.62 -28.32 22.20
N LEU A 72 -8.36 -27.86 22.06
CA LEU A 72 -7.87 -27.02 20.96
C LEU A 72 -6.59 -27.61 20.33
N LEU A 73 -6.45 -28.93 20.29
CA LEU A 73 -5.24 -29.58 19.78
C LEU A 73 -5.09 -29.37 18.27
N TRP A 74 -6.14 -29.60 17.50
CA TRP A 74 -6.14 -29.45 16.04
C TRP A 74 -6.14 -27.98 15.59
N PRO A 75 -6.99 -27.08 16.12
CA PRO A 75 -6.87 -25.64 15.86
C PRO A 75 -5.47 -25.10 16.16
N ARG A 76 -4.86 -25.48 17.29
CA ARG A 76 -3.47 -25.09 17.60
C ARG A 76 -2.47 -25.62 16.59
N TRP A 77 -2.61 -26.89 16.17
CA TRP A 77 -1.76 -27.49 15.15
C TRP A 77 -1.86 -26.72 13.84
N PHE A 78 -3.07 -26.43 13.34
CA PHE A 78 -3.28 -25.69 12.09
C PHE A 78 -2.70 -24.27 12.15
N VAL A 79 -2.99 -23.51 13.21
CA VAL A 79 -2.50 -22.13 13.38
C VAL A 79 -0.97 -22.09 13.41
N LEU A 80 -0.31 -23.01 14.13
CA LEU A 80 1.16 -23.08 14.19
C LEU A 80 1.80 -23.38 12.83
N ARG A 81 1.16 -24.21 11.99
CA ARG A 81 1.66 -24.52 10.64
C ARG A 81 1.37 -23.38 9.67
N GLY A 82 0.19 -22.77 9.72
CA GLY A 82 -0.15 -21.61 8.91
C GLY A 82 0.81 -20.45 9.15
N VAL A 83 1.03 -20.07 10.41
CA VAL A 83 2.01 -19.02 10.76
C VAL A 83 3.45 -19.44 10.45
N GLY A 84 3.81 -20.72 10.60
CA GLY A 84 5.10 -21.25 10.15
C GLY A 84 5.33 -21.08 8.64
N LEU A 85 4.34 -21.45 7.80
CA LEU A 85 4.39 -21.30 6.35
C LEU A 85 4.48 -19.82 5.94
N ILE A 86 3.76 -18.94 6.63
CA ILE A 86 3.85 -17.50 6.40
C ILE A 86 5.24 -16.96 6.74
N PHE A 87 5.85 -17.40 7.85
CA PHE A 87 7.25 -17.05 8.14
C PHE A 87 8.22 -17.60 7.09
N VAL A 88 7.99 -18.81 6.54
CA VAL A 88 8.82 -19.35 5.44
C VAL A 88 8.79 -18.40 4.24
N LEU A 89 7.62 -17.90 3.85
CA LEU A 89 7.47 -16.93 2.76
C LEU A 89 8.10 -15.57 3.10
N ALA A 90 7.82 -15.03 4.29
CA ALA A 90 8.36 -13.75 4.72
C ALA A 90 9.90 -13.76 4.79
N PHE A 91 10.51 -14.84 5.31
CA PHE A 91 11.96 -15.00 5.30
C PHE A 91 12.52 -15.30 3.91
N LEU A 92 11.77 -15.96 3.01
CA LEU A 92 12.19 -16.12 1.61
C LEU A 92 12.29 -14.76 0.90
N CYS A 93 11.32 -13.86 1.08
CA CYS A 93 11.41 -12.47 0.61
C CYS A 93 12.67 -11.78 1.16
N ILE A 94 12.92 -11.91 2.48
CA ILE A 94 14.08 -11.31 3.16
C ILE A 94 15.42 -11.89 2.62
N VAL A 95 15.49 -13.19 2.35
CA VAL A 95 16.69 -13.85 1.77
C VAL A 95 16.97 -13.33 0.36
N VAL A 96 15.93 -13.16 -0.47
CA VAL A 96 16.06 -12.66 -1.86
C VAL A 96 16.38 -11.17 -1.90
N GLU A 97 15.68 -10.36 -1.09
CA GLU A 97 15.70 -8.89 -1.19
C GLU A 97 16.70 -8.22 -0.24
N GLY A 98 16.98 -8.81 0.92
CA GLY A 98 17.58 -8.11 2.08
C GLY A 98 18.97 -7.51 1.88
N GLN A 99 19.82 -8.10 1.04
CA GLN A 99 21.11 -7.47 0.71
C GLN A 99 20.95 -6.19 -0.11
N ALA A 100 20.05 -6.21 -1.11
CA ALA A 100 19.79 -5.05 -1.95
C ALA A 100 19.04 -3.93 -1.21
N LEU A 101 18.15 -4.29 -0.29
CA LEU A 101 17.39 -3.30 0.47
C LEU A 101 18.21 -2.71 1.62
N ALA A 102 19.00 -3.54 2.31
CA ALA A 102 19.48 -3.21 3.65
C ALA A 102 20.92 -3.66 3.97
N GLY A 103 21.59 -4.34 3.02
CA GLY A 103 23.00 -4.67 3.12
C GLY A 103 23.89 -3.42 3.12
N PRO A 104 25.21 -3.57 3.36
CA PRO A 104 26.15 -2.44 3.36
C PRO A 104 26.15 -1.63 2.06
N ASN A 105 25.87 -2.29 0.92
CA ASN A 105 25.75 -1.68 -0.40
C ASN A 105 24.27 -1.61 -0.85
N GLY A 106 23.31 -1.72 0.06
CA GLY A 106 21.88 -1.68 -0.22
C GLY A 106 21.31 -0.25 -0.26
N ILE A 107 20.03 -0.13 -0.59
CA ILE A 107 19.30 1.15 -0.72
C ILE A 107 19.20 1.88 0.63
N SER A 108 18.99 1.17 1.73
CA SER A 108 18.92 1.73 3.10
C SER A 108 19.73 0.86 4.08
N PRO A 109 21.06 1.01 4.12
CA PRO A 109 21.93 0.13 4.92
C PRO A 109 21.65 0.20 6.43
N VAL A 110 21.39 -0.96 7.06
CA VAL A 110 21.11 -1.04 8.51
C VAL A 110 22.21 -0.41 9.37
N ALA A 111 23.47 -0.56 8.94
CA ALA A 111 24.62 0.03 9.63
C ALA A 111 24.55 1.57 9.69
N LEU A 112 24.04 2.23 8.64
CA LEU A 112 23.86 3.69 8.61
C LEU A 112 22.69 4.12 9.48
N TYR A 113 21.56 3.40 9.42
CA TYR A 113 20.41 3.64 10.29
C TYR A 113 20.78 3.54 11.78
N LEU A 114 21.44 2.46 12.19
CA LEU A 114 21.88 2.27 13.58
C LEU A 114 22.96 3.28 14.00
N LYS A 115 23.85 3.69 13.10
CA LYS A 115 24.83 4.76 13.36
C LYS A 115 24.15 6.11 13.59
N HIS A 116 23.15 6.45 12.77
CA HIS A 116 22.35 7.66 12.95
C HIS A 116 21.57 7.60 14.28
N LEU A 117 20.90 6.48 14.58
CA LEU A 117 20.14 6.31 15.82
C LEU A 117 21.03 6.47 17.08
N ARG A 118 22.26 5.94 17.07
CA ARG A 118 23.27 6.16 18.13
C ARG A 118 23.69 7.63 18.29
N SER A 119 23.55 8.47 17.27
CA SER A 119 23.89 9.90 17.32
C SER A 119 22.76 10.78 17.89
N VAL A 120 21.51 10.31 17.86
CA VAL A 120 20.33 11.07 18.29
C VAL A 120 19.65 10.52 19.55
N VAL A 121 19.80 9.24 19.87
CA VAL A 121 19.23 8.61 21.08
C VAL A 121 20.34 8.32 22.11
N PRO A 122 20.28 8.90 23.32
CA PRO A 122 21.29 8.69 24.35
C PRO A 122 21.15 7.31 25.01
N GLY A 123 22.25 6.55 25.00
CA GLY A 123 22.40 5.28 25.71
C GLY A 123 21.93 4.05 24.92
N PHE A 124 22.65 2.93 25.11
CA PHE A 124 22.41 1.68 24.39
C PHE A 124 21.00 1.13 24.60
N PHE A 125 20.48 1.13 25.83
CA PHE A 125 19.15 0.58 26.12
C PHE A 125 18.05 1.37 25.40
N SER A 126 18.10 2.70 25.45
CA SER A 126 17.16 3.58 24.74
C SER A 126 17.21 3.32 23.22
N GLY A 127 18.41 3.26 22.64
CA GLY A 127 18.58 2.96 21.21
C GLY A 127 18.06 1.57 20.83
N PHE A 128 18.36 0.54 21.63
CA PHE A 128 17.84 -0.81 21.43
C PHE A 128 16.31 -0.86 21.50
N VAL A 129 15.71 -0.15 22.45
CA VAL A 129 14.24 -0.05 22.56
C VAL A 129 13.63 0.67 21.35
N SER A 130 14.30 1.68 20.79
CA SER A 130 13.84 2.36 19.56
C SER A 130 13.97 1.51 18.29
N ALA A 131 14.88 0.55 18.25
CA ALA A 131 15.09 -0.35 17.09
C ALA A 131 15.51 -1.77 17.55
N PRO A 132 14.61 -2.56 18.15
CA PRO A 132 14.96 -3.84 18.77
C PRO A 132 15.40 -4.86 17.72
N SER A 133 16.70 -5.16 17.68
CA SER A 133 17.27 -6.02 16.65
C SER A 133 18.55 -6.74 17.09
N LEU A 134 18.85 -7.85 16.42
CA LEU A 134 20.15 -8.53 16.52
C LEU A 134 21.28 -7.73 15.85
N PHE A 135 20.95 -6.80 14.95
CA PHE A 135 21.93 -5.99 14.20
C PHE A 135 22.68 -4.94 15.04
N TRP A 136 22.30 -4.77 16.31
CA TRP A 136 23.10 -4.02 17.29
C TRP A 136 24.47 -4.68 17.58
N LEU A 137 24.57 -6.00 17.41
CA LEU A 137 25.81 -6.76 17.53
C LEU A 137 26.70 -6.55 16.30
N GLU A 138 26.14 -6.83 15.11
CA GLU A 138 26.80 -6.66 13.82
C GLU A 138 25.76 -6.43 12.71
N ALA A 139 26.01 -5.47 11.82
CA ALA A 139 25.12 -5.09 10.71
C ALA A 139 25.77 -5.30 9.32
N GLY A 140 26.75 -6.21 9.23
CA GLY A 140 27.43 -6.56 7.99
C GLY A 140 26.58 -7.44 7.06
N ALA A 141 27.03 -7.60 5.80
CA ALA A 141 26.36 -8.46 4.83
C ALA A 141 26.20 -9.91 5.33
N GLY A 142 27.24 -10.46 5.97
CA GLY A 142 27.20 -11.79 6.57
C GLY A 142 26.13 -11.92 7.67
N ALA A 143 26.06 -10.96 8.59
CA ALA A 143 25.06 -10.93 9.66
C ALA A 143 23.62 -10.86 9.12
N ILE A 144 23.36 -10.02 8.12
CA ILE A 144 22.04 -9.90 7.46
C ILE A 144 21.62 -11.24 6.84
N THR A 145 22.51 -11.88 6.08
CA THR A 145 22.26 -13.21 5.49
C THR A 145 22.04 -14.28 6.56
N ALA A 146 22.85 -14.28 7.63
CA ALA A 146 22.75 -15.26 8.71
C ALA A 146 21.43 -15.15 9.48
N VAL A 147 20.99 -13.94 9.83
CA VAL A 147 19.69 -13.71 10.51
C VAL A 147 18.51 -14.09 9.61
N ALA A 148 18.60 -13.82 8.29
CA ALA A 148 17.58 -14.23 7.33
C ALA A 148 17.43 -15.76 7.25
N TRP A 149 18.54 -16.48 7.08
CA TRP A 149 18.53 -17.94 6.99
C TRP A 149 18.22 -18.63 8.32
N LEU A 150 18.63 -18.07 9.46
CA LEU A 150 18.26 -18.57 10.80
C LEU A 150 16.74 -18.46 11.02
N GLY A 151 16.14 -17.34 10.61
CA GLY A 151 14.69 -17.16 10.59
C GLY A 151 14.00 -18.16 9.68
N PHE A 152 14.45 -18.29 8.43
CA PHE A 152 13.93 -19.25 7.46
C PHE A 152 13.97 -20.70 7.96
N ALA A 153 15.12 -21.16 8.46
CA ALA A 153 15.30 -22.50 8.98
C ALA A 153 14.41 -22.75 10.22
N SER A 154 14.24 -21.74 11.08
CA SER A 154 13.33 -21.81 12.23
C SER A 154 11.86 -21.88 11.80
N ALA A 155 11.48 -21.19 10.73
CA ALA A 155 10.13 -21.22 10.17
C ALA A 155 9.80 -22.61 9.58
N VAL A 156 10.73 -23.17 8.79
CA VAL A 156 10.63 -24.54 8.26
C VAL A 156 10.54 -25.54 9.42
N ALA A 157 11.39 -25.41 10.43
CA ALA A 157 11.36 -26.24 11.63
C ALA A 157 10.01 -26.17 12.37
N LEU A 158 9.41 -24.98 12.50
CA LEU A 158 8.07 -24.78 13.09
C LEU A 158 6.97 -25.51 12.29
N VAL A 159 7.00 -25.46 10.96
CA VAL A 159 6.06 -26.21 10.08
C VAL A 159 6.17 -27.71 10.35
N PHE A 160 7.39 -28.24 10.45
CA PHE A 160 7.67 -29.64 10.79
C PHE A 160 7.53 -29.98 12.29
N ASN A 161 6.93 -29.09 13.09
CA ASN A 161 6.70 -29.28 14.53
C ASN A 161 7.96 -29.44 15.39
N LEU A 162 9.10 -28.98 14.89
CA LEU A 162 10.38 -29.06 15.58
C LEU A 162 10.49 -27.86 16.55
N TRP A 163 10.55 -28.20 17.83
CA TRP A 163 10.66 -27.34 19.01
C TRP A 163 9.82 -26.04 18.95
N PRO A 164 8.48 -26.12 18.80
CA PRO A 164 7.64 -24.99 18.38
C PRO A 164 7.83 -23.68 19.16
N ARG A 165 8.07 -23.76 20.47
CA ARG A 165 8.32 -22.56 21.31
C ARG A 165 9.64 -21.86 21.02
N LEU A 166 10.70 -22.63 20.77
CA LEU A 166 12.01 -22.06 20.46
C LEU A 166 12.01 -21.50 19.04
N THR A 167 11.47 -22.27 18.08
CA THR A 167 11.41 -21.83 16.68
C THR A 167 10.52 -20.62 16.49
N LEU A 168 9.37 -20.52 17.16
CA LEU A 168 8.58 -19.27 17.21
C LEU A 168 9.36 -18.08 17.78
N PHE A 169 10.11 -18.27 18.87
CA PHE A 169 10.91 -17.20 19.46
C PHE A 169 12.04 -16.73 18.53
N VAL A 170 12.73 -17.66 17.85
CA VAL A 170 13.77 -17.33 16.88
C VAL A 170 13.18 -16.65 15.64
N CYS A 171 12.03 -17.12 15.12
CA CYS A 171 11.30 -16.43 14.05
C CYS A 171 10.92 -15.00 14.45
N TRP A 172 10.33 -14.82 15.63
CA TRP A 172 9.96 -13.50 16.15
C TRP A 172 11.17 -12.57 16.28
N ALA A 173 12.28 -13.03 16.89
CA ALA A 173 13.48 -12.22 17.08
C ALA A 173 14.20 -11.87 15.77
N CYS A 174 14.31 -12.82 14.83
CA CYS A 174 14.93 -12.58 13.53
C CYS A 174 14.06 -11.64 12.67
N PHE A 175 12.74 -11.86 12.65
CA PHE A 175 11.82 -11.03 11.88
C PHE A 175 11.71 -9.61 12.45
N LEU A 176 11.62 -9.48 13.78
CA LEU A 176 11.65 -8.18 14.46
C LEU A 176 12.92 -7.40 14.12
N SER A 177 14.07 -8.08 14.04
CA SER A 177 15.34 -7.43 13.70
C SER A 177 15.30 -6.72 12.35
N PHE A 178 14.62 -7.31 11.35
CA PHE A 178 14.40 -6.69 10.05
C PHE A 178 13.34 -5.58 10.14
N VAL A 179 12.17 -5.88 10.69
CA VAL A 179 11.03 -4.94 10.82
C VAL A 179 11.43 -3.65 11.54
N ALA A 180 12.26 -3.74 12.57
CA ALA A 180 12.72 -2.61 13.38
C ALA A 180 13.88 -1.81 12.77
N THR A 181 14.54 -2.29 11.71
CA THR A 181 15.70 -1.61 11.10
C THR A 181 15.52 -1.26 9.62
N TRP A 182 14.55 -1.87 8.93
CA TRP A 182 14.28 -1.64 7.51
C TRP A 182 13.20 -0.57 7.27
N ALA A 183 13.08 0.43 8.15
CA ALA A 183 11.93 1.33 8.34
C ALA A 183 10.99 1.60 7.14
N GLU A 184 11.52 1.91 5.96
CA GLU A 184 10.74 2.25 4.74
C GLU A 184 10.27 1.05 3.90
N PHE A 185 10.82 -0.14 4.11
CA PHE A 185 10.45 -1.40 3.44
C PHE A 185 9.47 -2.26 4.28
N THR A 186 8.86 -1.66 5.29
CA THR A 186 8.15 -2.36 6.37
C THR A 186 6.65 -2.02 6.37
N PRO A 187 5.78 -2.79 5.66
CA PRO A 187 4.33 -2.56 5.67
C PRO A 187 3.76 -2.66 7.10
N SER A 188 3.19 -1.56 7.58
CA SER A 188 2.91 -1.37 9.01
C SER A 188 2.07 -2.49 9.65
N GLN A 189 1.03 -2.98 8.97
CA GLN A 189 0.07 -3.92 9.57
C GLN A 189 0.36 -5.40 9.29
N GLN A 190 0.97 -5.74 8.15
CA GLN A 190 1.28 -7.15 7.81
C GLN A 190 2.42 -7.70 8.70
N ASP A 191 3.45 -6.87 8.91
CA ASP A 191 4.58 -7.19 9.79
C ASP A 191 4.13 -7.24 11.27
N ALA A 192 3.30 -6.28 11.67
CA ALA A 192 2.74 -6.18 13.03
C ALA A 192 1.85 -7.37 13.41
N LEU A 193 0.94 -7.81 12.51
CA LEU A 193 0.12 -8.99 12.75
C LEU A 193 0.97 -10.25 12.96
N LEU A 194 2.01 -10.44 12.13
CA LEU A 194 2.87 -11.61 12.20
C LEU A 194 3.73 -11.62 13.48
N LEU A 195 4.25 -10.47 13.90
CA LEU A 195 4.99 -10.32 15.16
C LEU A 195 4.10 -10.57 16.39
N GLU A 196 2.93 -9.94 16.45
CA GLU A 196 2.00 -10.11 17.56
C GLU A 196 1.46 -11.55 17.65
N ALA A 197 1.10 -12.16 16.51
CA ALA A 197 0.72 -13.56 16.46
C ALA A 197 1.84 -14.48 16.94
N ALA A 198 3.08 -14.28 16.49
CA ALA A 198 4.23 -15.09 16.89
C ALA A 198 4.49 -15.01 18.41
N LEU A 199 4.46 -13.80 18.98
CA LEU A 199 4.67 -13.57 20.41
C LEU A 199 3.61 -14.30 21.26
N LEU A 200 2.34 -14.19 20.89
CA LEU A 200 1.23 -14.85 21.60
C LEU A 200 1.19 -16.38 21.35
N LEU A 201 1.73 -16.85 20.23
CA LEU A 201 1.83 -18.28 19.94
C LEU A 201 2.87 -19.00 20.81
N ILE A 202 3.92 -18.33 21.30
CA ILE A 202 4.94 -18.96 22.16
C ILE A 202 4.33 -19.61 23.43
N PRO A 203 3.50 -18.92 24.26
CA PRO A 203 2.87 -19.55 25.41
C PRO A 203 1.69 -20.49 25.06
N PHE A 204 1.10 -20.36 23.86
CA PHE A 204 0.02 -21.21 23.35
C PHE A 204 0.53 -22.56 22.82
N ALA A 205 1.70 -22.55 22.17
CA ALA A 205 2.36 -23.71 21.61
C ALA A 205 2.73 -24.76 22.67
N PRO A 206 2.73 -26.06 22.32
CA PRO A 206 3.17 -27.11 23.24
C PRO A 206 4.69 -27.05 23.49
N PRO A 207 5.18 -27.42 24.69
CA PRO A 207 6.60 -27.54 24.98
C PRO A 207 7.20 -28.83 24.42
N GLY A 208 8.53 -28.88 24.31
CA GLY A 208 9.28 -30.06 23.84
C GLY A 208 9.71 -29.98 22.38
N VAL A 209 10.58 -30.91 21.97
CA VAL A 209 11.26 -30.87 20.65
C VAL A 209 10.41 -31.44 19.51
N ARG A 210 9.58 -32.47 19.74
CA ARG A 210 8.59 -32.97 18.76
C ARG A 210 7.28 -33.33 19.46
N PRO A 211 6.47 -32.35 19.88
CA PRO A 211 5.34 -32.58 20.79
C PRO A 211 4.09 -33.24 20.16
N GLY A 212 4.11 -33.57 18.86
CA GLY A 212 2.91 -34.03 18.15
C GLY A 212 1.80 -32.98 18.19
N LEU A 213 0.58 -33.38 18.54
CA LEU A 213 -0.54 -32.47 18.87
C LEU A 213 -0.36 -31.73 20.21
N GLY A 214 0.57 -32.19 21.06
CA GLY A 214 0.75 -31.69 22.42
C GLY A 214 -0.39 -32.05 23.36
N ALA A 215 -0.99 -33.24 23.20
CA ALA A 215 -2.11 -33.73 24.02
C ALA A 215 -1.84 -33.79 25.55
N PRO A 216 -0.61 -34.07 26.05
CA PRO A 216 -0.28 -33.95 27.48
C PRO A 216 -0.20 -32.50 27.98
N HIS A 217 -0.19 -31.52 27.07
CA HIS A 217 0.04 -30.11 27.33
C HIS A 217 -0.98 -29.24 26.57
N PRO A 218 -2.28 -29.30 26.93
CA PRO A 218 -3.29 -28.45 26.33
C PRO A 218 -2.96 -26.95 26.54
N PRO A 219 -3.40 -26.06 25.64
CA PRO A 219 -3.15 -24.62 25.78
C PRO A 219 -3.87 -24.09 27.03
N ARG A 220 -3.22 -23.18 27.76
CA ARG A 220 -3.81 -22.59 28.99
C ARG A 220 -4.95 -21.64 28.64
N PRO A 221 -6.02 -21.54 29.47
CA PRO A 221 -7.13 -20.61 29.25
C PRO A 221 -6.70 -19.17 28.95
N LEU A 222 -5.71 -18.63 29.68
CA LEU A 222 -5.20 -17.28 29.40
C LEU A 222 -4.53 -17.14 28.01
N ALA A 223 -3.82 -18.17 27.54
CA ALA A 223 -3.22 -18.16 26.20
C ALA A 223 -4.29 -18.34 25.10
N VAL A 224 -5.33 -19.16 25.35
CA VAL A 224 -6.51 -19.29 24.48
C VAL A 224 -7.22 -17.95 24.36
N PHE A 225 -7.47 -17.28 25.48
CA PHE A 225 -8.09 -15.96 25.53
C PHE A 225 -7.27 -14.92 24.76
N MET A 226 -5.95 -14.84 24.96
CA MET A 226 -5.08 -13.91 24.21
C MET A 226 -5.10 -14.16 22.69
N MET A 227 -5.00 -15.43 22.25
CA MET A 227 -5.07 -15.76 20.82
C MET A 227 -6.44 -15.43 20.20
N ARG A 228 -7.54 -15.71 20.91
CA ARG A 228 -8.89 -15.36 20.46
C ARG A 228 -9.17 -13.85 20.55
N TRP A 229 -8.56 -13.15 21.50
CA TRP A 229 -8.60 -11.68 21.59
C TRP A 229 -7.86 -11.01 20.43
N LEU A 230 -6.71 -11.53 20.01
CA LEU A 230 -6.05 -11.10 18.78
C LEU A 230 -6.97 -11.27 17.57
N LEU A 231 -7.54 -12.46 17.36
CA LEU A 231 -8.47 -12.70 16.25
C LEU A 231 -9.66 -11.72 16.30
N LEU A 232 -10.32 -11.57 17.46
CA LEU A 232 -11.44 -10.64 17.61
C LEU A 232 -11.05 -9.20 17.29
N ARG A 233 -9.87 -8.72 17.73
CA ARG A 233 -9.39 -7.37 17.40
C ARG A 233 -9.15 -7.21 15.90
N VAL A 234 -8.49 -8.16 15.25
CA VAL A 234 -8.21 -8.10 13.80
C VAL A 234 -9.51 -8.02 13.01
N MET A 235 -10.49 -8.87 13.32
CA MET A 235 -11.81 -8.84 12.68
C MET A 235 -12.56 -7.53 12.98
N LEU A 236 -12.74 -7.21 14.27
CA LEU A 236 -13.62 -6.13 14.71
C LEU A 236 -13.06 -4.74 14.42
N LEU A 237 -11.77 -4.49 14.65
CA LEU A 237 -11.18 -3.19 14.34
C LEU A 237 -11.20 -2.94 12.83
N SER A 238 -10.96 -3.96 12.00
CA SER A 238 -11.03 -3.81 10.54
C SER A 238 -12.40 -3.32 10.06
N GLY A 239 -13.49 -3.81 10.67
CA GLY A 239 -14.85 -3.31 10.37
C GLY A 239 -15.17 -1.96 11.01
N LEU A 240 -14.74 -1.75 12.26
CA LEU A 240 -15.00 -0.50 12.99
C LEU A 240 -14.36 0.70 12.30
N VAL A 241 -13.12 0.59 11.82
CA VAL A 241 -12.45 1.71 11.14
C VAL A 241 -13.15 2.09 9.83
N LYS A 242 -13.79 1.15 9.12
CA LYS A 242 -14.56 1.46 7.91
C LYS A 242 -15.77 2.34 8.21
N VAL A 243 -16.47 2.04 9.31
CA VAL A 243 -17.63 2.83 9.78
C VAL A 243 -17.19 4.18 10.36
N LEU A 244 -16.16 4.17 11.20
CA LEU A 244 -15.70 5.34 11.96
C LEU A 244 -14.88 6.32 11.12
N SER A 245 -14.15 5.86 10.10
CA SER A 245 -13.31 6.73 9.28
C SER A 245 -14.10 7.82 8.56
N ASP A 246 -13.47 8.98 8.38
CA ASP A 246 -14.05 10.15 7.70
C ASP A 246 -14.21 9.97 6.18
N GLY A 247 -13.76 8.83 5.64
CA GLY A 247 -13.81 8.55 4.20
C GLY A 247 -15.25 8.35 3.70
N PRO A 248 -15.66 9.00 2.60
CA PRO A 248 -17.03 8.85 2.09
C PRO A 248 -17.31 7.45 1.53
N LEU A 249 -16.30 6.74 1.03
CA LEU A 249 -16.44 5.52 0.24
C LEU A 249 -17.18 4.38 0.98
N TRP A 250 -16.82 4.10 2.23
CA TRP A 250 -17.45 3.05 3.04
C TRP A 250 -18.85 3.44 3.53
N ARG A 251 -19.10 4.74 3.73
CA ARG A 251 -20.40 5.30 4.16
C ARG A 251 -21.40 5.38 3.00
N ASN A 252 -20.92 5.68 1.80
CA ASN A 252 -21.70 5.81 0.57
C ASN A 252 -21.84 4.48 -0.20
N TRP A 253 -21.28 3.38 0.31
CA TRP A 253 -21.30 2.06 -0.31
C TRP A 253 -20.60 1.98 -1.67
N THR A 254 -19.59 2.82 -1.91
CA THR A 254 -18.79 2.86 -3.17
C THR A 254 -17.35 2.38 -3.01
N ALA A 255 -16.98 1.85 -1.84
CA ALA A 255 -15.61 1.44 -1.55
C ALA A 255 -15.05 0.36 -2.48
N MET A 256 -15.88 -0.59 -2.90
CA MET A 256 -15.46 -1.69 -3.78
C MET A 256 -15.46 -1.29 -5.27
N ASP A 257 -16.12 -0.18 -5.64
CA ASP A 257 -16.07 0.38 -7.00
C ASP A 257 -14.66 0.90 -7.37
N VAL A 258 -13.82 1.20 -6.37
CA VAL A 258 -12.44 1.69 -6.58
C VAL A 258 -11.36 0.72 -6.09
N MET A 259 -11.61 -0.04 -5.01
CA MET A 259 -10.60 -0.85 -4.32
C MET A 259 -9.80 -1.76 -5.25
N TYR A 260 -10.49 -2.44 -6.19
CA TYR A 260 -9.85 -3.38 -7.08
C TYR A 260 -8.79 -2.72 -7.98
N GLU A 261 -9.15 -1.61 -8.64
CA GLU A 261 -8.22 -0.83 -9.45
C GLU A 261 -7.10 -0.22 -8.61
N THR A 262 -7.44 0.43 -7.50
CA THR A 262 -6.48 1.19 -6.69
C THR A 262 -5.67 0.33 -5.72
N SER A 263 -5.84 -1.00 -5.75
CA SER A 263 -5.04 -1.91 -4.92
C SER A 263 -3.58 -1.98 -5.39
N PRO A 264 -2.60 -2.27 -4.52
CA PRO A 264 -1.18 -2.29 -4.89
C PRO A 264 -0.81 -3.35 -5.93
N SER A 265 -1.58 -4.43 -6.00
CA SER A 265 -1.30 -5.59 -6.86
C SER A 265 -2.61 -6.35 -7.11
N PRO A 266 -3.51 -5.82 -7.96
CA PRO A 266 -4.72 -6.52 -8.34
C PRO A 266 -4.38 -7.79 -9.12
N THR A 267 -5.29 -8.77 -9.07
CA THR A 267 -5.18 -9.98 -9.89
C THR A 267 -6.08 -9.87 -11.12
N VAL A 268 -5.95 -10.84 -12.04
CA VAL A 268 -6.90 -11.03 -13.15
C VAL A 268 -8.35 -11.18 -12.66
N ALA A 269 -8.57 -11.79 -11.49
CA ALA A 269 -9.90 -11.88 -10.90
C ALA A 269 -10.37 -10.53 -10.35
N GLY A 270 -9.48 -9.73 -9.76
CA GLY A 270 -9.78 -8.35 -9.35
C GLY A 270 -10.25 -7.49 -10.53
N TYR A 271 -9.58 -7.60 -11.69
CA TYR A 271 -10.03 -6.96 -12.93
C TYR A 271 -11.46 -7.37 -13.29
N TRP A 272 -11.77 -8.68 -13.33
CA TRP A 272 -13.12 -9.13 -13.71
C TRP A 272 -14.20 -8.77 -12.69
N VAL A 273 -13.87 -8.75 -11.39
CA VAL A 273 -14.81 -8.35 -10.35
C VAL A 273 -15.09 -6.84 -10.42
N TYR A 274 -14.10 -6.00 -10.71
CA TYR A 274 -14.28 -4.56 -10.95
C TYR A 274 -15.26 -4.23 -12.10
N GLN A 275 -15.42 -5.12 -13.08
CA GLN A 275 -16.37 -4.94 -14.19
C GLN A 275 -17.82 -5.34 -13.82
N LEU A 276 -18.08 -5.80 -12.60
CA LEU A 276 -19.42 -6.18 -12.17
C LEU A 276 -20.28 -4.95 -11.84
N PRO A 277 -21.61 -5.03 -11.96
CA PRO A 277 -22.47 -3.88 -11.63
C PRO A 277 -22.34 -3.49 -10.17
N HIS A 278 -22.42 -2.19 -9.86
CA HIS A 278 -22.37 -1.63 -8.50
C HIS A 278 -23.26 -2.35 -7.47
N ALA A 279 -24.40 -2.92 -7.86
CA ALA A 279 -25.24 -3.74 -6.98
C ALA A 279 -24.50 -4.97 -6.37
N TYR A 280 -23.54 -5.55 -7.11
CA TYR A 280 -22.65 -6.60 -6.60
C TYR A 280 -21.64 -6.02 -5.59
N HIS A 281 -21.04 -4.87 -5.87
CA HIS A 281 -20.13 -4.17 -4.96
C HIS A 281 -20.81 -3.75 -3.64
N VAL A 282 -22.08 -3.32 -3.68
CA VAL A 282 -22.91 -3.09 -2.49
C VAL A 282 -23.08 -4.37 -1.67
N PHE A 283 -23.30 -5.52 -2.32
CA PHE A 283 -23.34 -6.82 -1.65
C PHE A 283 -21.99 -7.18 -1.00
N GLU A 284 -20.87 -6.94 -1.69
CA GLU A 284 -19.52 -7.19 -1.15
C GLU A 284 -19.20 -6.33 0.09
N ILE A 285 -19.63 -5.06 0.10
CA ILE A 285 -19.50 -4.17 1.26
C ILE A 285 -20.37 -4.68 2.42
N GLY A 286 -21.61 -5.08 2.14
CA GLY A 286 -22.50 -5.66 3.16
C GLY A 286 -21.97 -6.97 3.73
N PHE A 287 -21.39 -7.81 2.87
CA PHE A 287 -20.70 -9.04 3.27
C PHE A 287 -19.45 -8.74 4.12
N THR A 288 -18.67 -7.71 3.76
CA THR A 288 -17.51 -7.25 4.53
C THR A 288 -17.92 -6.82 5.94
N TYR A 289 -18.96 -5.98 6.07
CA TYR A 289 -19.51 -5.62 7.38
C TYR A 289 -20.04 -6.84 8.15
N ALA A 290 -20.66 -7.83 7.48
CA ALA A 290 -21.09 -9.06 8.13
C ALA A 290 -19.90 -9.91 8.64
N ALA A 291 -18.82 -10.00 7.88
CA ALA A 291 -17.61 -10.77 8.23
C ALA A 291 -16.72 -10.06 9.27
N GLU A 292 -16.76 -8.73 9.37
CA GLU A 292 -15.90 -7.95 10.27
C GLU A 292 -16.62 -7.44 11.53
N LEU A 293 -17.91 -7.10 11.46
CA LEU A 293 -18.67 -6.59 12.61
C LEU A 293 -19.61 -7.65 13.22
N LEU A 294 -20.35 -8.39 12.39
CA LEU A 294 -21.32 -9.37 12.89
C LEU A 294 -20.65 -10.70 13.29
N ALA A 295 -19.71 -11.21 12.50
CA ALA A 295 -19.04 -12.48 12.76
C ALA A 295 -18.30 -12.54 14.12
N PRO A 296 -17.59 -11.49 14.60
CA PRO A 296 -17.01 -11.50 15.95
C PRO A 296 -18.07 -11.64 17.07
N LEU A 297 -19.22 -10.97 16.91
CA LEU A 297 -20.33 -11.05 17.86
C LEU A 297 -20.98 -12.44 17.84
N LEU A 298 -21.17 -13.03 16.66
CA LEU A 298 -21.64 -14.41 16.50
C LEU A 298 -20.66 -15.41 17.12
N ALA A 299 -19.35 -15.21 16.96
CA ALA A 299 -18.33 -16.07 17.55
C ALA A 299 -18.34 -16.01 19.09
N LEU A 300 -18.49 -14.80 19.66
CA LEU A 300 -18.47 -14.54 21.09
C LEU A 300 -19.75 -14.99 21.81
N PHE A 301 -20.92 -14.73 21.22
CA PHE A 301 -22.22 -14.92 21.88
C PHE A 301 -23.05 -16.09 21.33
N GLY A 302 -22.81 -16.54 20.10
CA GLY A 302 -23.61 -17.57 19.42
C GLY A 302 -23.18 -19.02 19.68
N GLY A 303 -22.22 -19.24 20.59
CA GLY A 303 -21.65 -20.57 20.89
C GLY A 303 -21.09 -21.27 19.64
N ARG A 304 -21.07 -22.61 19.63
CA ARG A 304 -20.54 -23.40 18.49
C ARG A 304 -21.23 -23.12 17.14
N ARG A 305 -22.52 -22.77 17.13
CA ARG A 305 -23.25 -22.43 15.89
C ARG A 305 -22.78 -21.08 15.34
N GLY A 306 -22.71 -20.07 16.21
CA GLY A 306 -22.18 -18.75 15.84
C GLY A 306 -20.71 -18.81 15.42
N ARG A 307 -19.87 -19.62 16.08
CA ARG A 307 -18.47 -19.85 15.70
C ARG A 307 -18.32 -20.51 14.31
N TRP A 308 -19.20 -21.43 13.93
CA TRP A 308 -19.22 -21.98 12.57
C TRP A 308 -19.59 -20.93 11.51
N LEU A 309 -20.62 -20.12 11.76
CA LEU A 309 -21.01 -19.03 10.86
C LEU A 309 -19.89 -17.99 10.72
N ALA A 310 -19.29 -17.60 11.84
CA ALA A 310 -18.17 -16.67 11.86
C ALA A 310 -16.95 -17.22 11.08
N PHE A 311 -16.62 -18.51 11.24
CA PHE A 311 -15.54 -19.15 10.49
C PHE A 311 -15.82 -19.18 8.99
N GLY A 312 -17.07 -19.43 8.58
CA GLY A 312 -17.49 -19.38 7.17
C GLY A 312 -17.35 -17.99 6.57
N LEU A 313 -17.98 -16.97 7.20
CA LEU A 313 -17.90 -15.57 6.77
C LEU A 313 -16.45 -15.08 6.68
N TRP A 314 -15.66 -15.34 7.72
CA TRP A 314 -14.24 -14.97 7.76
C TRP A 314 -13.42 -15.65 6.67
N THR A 315 -13.58 -16.97 6.50
CA THR A 315 -12.88 -17.73 5.46
C THR A 315 -13.20 -17.20 4.07
N MET A 316 -14.49 -16.98 3.78
CA MET A 316 -14.94 -16.44 2.49
C MET A 316 -14.40 -15.04 2.24
N LEU A 317 -14.35 -14.15 3.25
CA LEU A 317 -13.73 -12.83 3.12
C LEU A 317 -12.23 -12.93 2.80
N GLN A 318 -11.46 -13.69 3.59
CA GLN A 318 -10.01 -13.77 3.41
C GLN A 318 -9.64 -14.40 2.06
N VAL A 319 -10.36 -15.45 1.64
CA VAL A 319 -10.17 -16.08 0.32
C VAL A 319 -10.59 -15.15 -0.82
N GLY A 320 -11.74 -14.47 -0.71
CA GLY A 320 -12.23 -13.55 -1.73
C GLY A 320 -11.26 -12.41 -2.01
N ILE A 321 -10.73 -11.78 -0.96
CA ILE A 321 -9.72 -10.73 -1.11
C ILE A 321 -8.42 -11.31 -1.68
N GLN A 322 -7.91 -12.44 -1.16
CA GLN A 322 -6.66 -13.05 -1.66
C GLN A 322 -6.75 -13.49 -3.13
N LEU A 323 -7.94 -13.85 -3.62
CA LEU A 323 -8.18 -14.17 -5.03
C LEU A 323 -8.17 -12.94 -5.94
N THR A 324 -8.61 -11.77 -5.45
CA THR A 324 -8.84 -10.55 -6.24
C THR A 324 -7.70 -9.53 -6.15
N THR A 325 -6.95 -9.51 -5.05
CA THR A 325 -5.83 -8.59 -4.84
C THR A 325 -4.78 -9.16 -3.88
N ASN A 326 -3.53 -8.77 -4.05
CA ASN A 326 -2.44 -9.17 -3.16
C ASN A 326 -2.15 -8.12 -2.08
N PHE A 327 -2.49 -8.46 -0.84
CA PHE A 327 -2.08 -7.75 0.37
C PHE A 327 -1.03 -8.55 1.18
N GLY A 328 -0.11 -9.20 0.46
CA GLY A 328 0.90 -10.08 1.02
C GLY A 328 0.29 -11.22 1.84
N TRP A 329 0.95 -11.53 2.95
CA TRP A 329 0.53 -12.58 3.88
C TRP A 329 -0.50 -12.14 4.93
N LEU A 330 -0.96 -10.89 4.93
CA LEU A 330 -1.94 -10.39 5.90
C LEU A 330 -3.19 -11.29 5.95
N ASN A 331 -3.78 -11.54 4.78
CA ASN A 331 -5.02 -12.28 4.66
C ASN A 331 -4.81 -13.78 4.90
N THR A 332 -3.64 -14.31 4.53
CA THR A 332 -3.23 -15.67 4.85
C THR A 332 -3.07 -15.87 6.36
N ALA A 333 -2.49 -14.89 7.06
CA ALA A 333 -2.36 -14.89 8.52
C ALA A 333 -3.72 -14.78 9.20
N ALA A 334 -4.57 -13.87 8.73
CA ALA A 334 -5.96 -13.72 9.16
C ALA A 334 -6.75 -15.04 9.00
N PHE A 335 -6.65 -15.69 7.84
CA PHE A 335 -7.25 -17.00 7.57
C PHE A 335 -6.72 -18.09 8.51
N ALA A 336 -5.40 -18.18 8.70
CA ALA A 336 -4.77 -19.13 9.62
C ALA A 336 -5.24 -18.93 11.08
N LEU A 337 -5.38 -17.68 11.53
CA LEU A 337 -5.94 -17.37 12.85
C LEU A 337 -7.44 -17.72 12.95
N GLY A 338 -8.18 -17.72 11.84
CA GLY A 338 -9.60 -18.09 11.79
C GLY A 338 -9.89 -19.48 12.37
N PHE A 339 -8.96 -20.43 12.26
CA PHE A 339 -9.09 -21.76 12.88
C PHE A 339 -9.29 -21.73 14.40
N LEU A 340 -8.91 -20.64 15.09
CA LEU A 340 -9.14 -20.45 16.53
C LEU A 340 -10.64 -20.34 16.89
N LEU A 341 -11.52 -20.08 15.92
CA LEU A 341 -12.98 -20.15 16.10
C LEU A 341 -13.47 -21.58 16.33
N LEU A 342 -12.74 -22.58 15.82
CA LEU A 342 -13.09 -23.98 15.93
C LEU A 342 -12.56 -24.59 17.24
N ASP A 343 -13.06 -25.78 17.57
CA ASP A 343 -12.51 -26.67 18.60
C ASP A 343 -12.53 -28.12 18.10
N ASP A 344 -11.84 -29.02 18.82
CA ASP A 344 -11.67 -30.41 18.38
C ASP A 344 -13.02 -31.15 18.24
N GLU A 345 -14.01 -30.83 19.09
CA GLU A 345 -15.34 -31.44 19.04
C GLU A 345 -16.18 -30.88 17.88
N MET A 346 -16.02 -29.61 17.51
CA MET A 346 -16.58 -29.05 16.27
C MET A 346 -16.02 -29.81 15.04
N LEU A 347 -14.70 -30.01 14.96
CA LEU A 347 -14.06 -30.75 13.87
C LEU A 347 -14.53 -32.22 13.80
N ALA A 348 -14.55 -32.92 14.95
CA ALA A 348 -15.06 -34.29 15.03
C ALA A 348 -16.58 -34.40 14.75
N SER A 349 -17.36 -33.35 15.05
CA SER A 349 -18.79 -33.26 14.68
C SER A 349 -18.97 -33.07 13.17
N ALA A 350 -18.16 -32.23 12.52
CA ALA A 350 -18.17 -32.07 11.07
C ALA A 350 -17.78 -33.38 10.35
N ALA A 351 -16.71 -34.04 10.77
CA ALA A 351 -16.29 -35.32 10.20
C ALA A 351 -17.35 -36.44 10.34
N ARG A 352 -18.06 -36.49 11.48
CA ARG A 352 -19.22 -37.39 11.67
C ARG A 352 -20.35 -37.10 10.68
N ARG A 353 -20.71 -35.83 10.47
CA ARG A 353 -21.77 -35.42 9.52
C ARG A 353 -21.42 -35.76 8.07
N LEU A 354 -20.15 -35.60 7.69
CA LEU A 354 -19.63 -35.96 6.36
C LEU A 354 -19.44 -37.48 6.16
N ARG A 355 -19.75 -38.30 7.18
CA ARG A 355 -19.58 -39.78 7.19
C ARG A 355 -18.14 -40.24 6.94
N TRP A 356 -17.15 -39.38 7.15
CA TRP A 356 -15.73 -39.66 6.93
C TRP A 356 -15.11 -40.32 8.16
N ALA A 357 -15.25 -41.64 8.29
CA ALA A 357 -14.80 -42.40 9.46
C ALA A 357 -13.31 -42.19 9.79
N ALA A 358 -12.42 -42.24 8.78
CA ALA A 358 -10.99 -42.01 8.97
C ALA A 358 -10.68 -40.60 9.54
N LEU A 359 -11.39 -39.56 9.06
CA LEU A 359 -11.22 -38.19 9.56
C LEU A 359 -11.88 -37.97 10.92
N ARG A 360 -12.97 -38.69 11.23
CA ARG A 360 -13.55 -38.71 12.58
C ARG A 360 -12.51 -39.22 13.58
N ASP A 361 -11.89 -40.35 13.29
CA ASP A 361 -10.96 -41.00 14.22
C ASP A 361 -9.64 -40.22 14.33
N PHE A 362 -9.21 -39.56 13.26
CA PHE A 362 -8.13 -38.57 13.25
C PHE A 362 -8.43 -37.36 14.16
N PHE A 363 -9.62 -36.75 14.04
CA PHE A 363 -10.02 -35.61 14.87
C PHE A 363 -10.46 -36.00 16.30
N ALA A 364 -10.76 -37.28 16.57
CA ALA A 364 -11.14 -37.77 17.89
C ALA A 364 -9.99 -37.81 18.92
N ALA A 365 -8.77 -37.44 18.53
CA ALA A 365 -7.64 -37.25 19.44
C ALA A 365 -7.95 -36.18 20.50
N ARG A 366 -8.37 -36.62 21.69
CA ARG A 366 -8.65 -35.75 22.85
C ARG A 366 -7.35 -35.38 23.57
N ALA A 367 -7.34 -34.20 24.19
CA ALA A 367 -6.36 -33.92 25.23
C ALA A 367 -6.43 -35.02 26.31
N ALA A 368 -5.28 -35.50 26.77
CA ALA A 368 -5.25 -36.39 27.91
C ALA A 368 -5.80 -35.62 29.13
N PRO A 369 -6.58 -36.24 30.03
CA PRO A 369 -6.98 -35.64 31.30
C PRO A 369 -5.75 -35.56 32.23
N CYS A 370 -4.84 -34.65 31.89
CA CYS A 370 -3.60 -34.38 32.59
C CYS A 370 -3.71 -33.01 33.23
N ALA A 371 -3.49 -32.94 34.54
CA ALA A 371 -3.26 -31.66 35.20
C ALA A 371 -2.11 -30.94 34.44
N PRO A 372 -2.24 -29.64 34.12
CA PRO A 372 -1.22 -28.95 33.33
C PRO A 372 0.11 -29.01 34.07
N GLY A 373 1.11 -29.63 33.43
CA GLY A 373 2.41 -29.94 34.04
C GLY A 373 2.98 -28.77 34.86
N ALA A 374 3.44 -29.08 36.07
CA ALA A 374 3.79 -28.09 37.08
C ALA A 374 4.79 -27.06 36.54
N ILE A 375 4.38 -25.79 36.52
CA ILE A 375 5.27 -24.67 36.23
C ILE A 375 5.53 -23.95 37.55
N ALA A 376 6.81 -23.68 37.82
CA ALA A 376 7.26 -22.92 38.99
C ALA A 376 6.44 -21.62 39.14
N PRO A 377 5.92 -21.28 40.35
CA PRO A 377 4.99 -20.18 40.54
C PRO A 377 5.45 -18.85 39.94
N TRP A 378 6.74 -18.52 40.03
CA TRP A 378 7.31 -17.30 39.46
C TRP A 378 7.19 -17.23 37.93
N ARG A 379 7.33 -18.35 37.21
CA ARG A 379 7.15 -18.41 35.74
C ARG A 379 5.70 -18.22 35.35
N LEU A 380 4.76 -18.75 36.15
CA LEU A 380 3.33 -18.55 35.94
C LEU A 380 2.91 -17.10 36.24
N HIS A 381 3.47 -16.50 37.30
CA HIS A 381 3.27 -15.10 37.62
C HIS A 381 3.82 -14.18 36.53
N GLY A 382 5.07 -14.38 36.10
CA GLY A 382 5.69 -13.63 35.00
C GLY A 382 4.89 -13.74 33.69
N LEU A 383 4.37 -14.92 33.35
CA LEU A 383 3.49 -15.10 32.19
C LEU A 383 2.17 -14.32 32.33
N ARG A 384 1.57 -14.28 33.51
CA ARG A 384 0.35 -13.49 33.78
C ARG A 384 0.62 -11.99 33.66
N VAL A 385 1.74 -11.50 34.19
CA VAL A 385 2.15 -10.10 34.09
C VAL A 385 2.41 -9.71 32.63
N ALA A 386 3.18 -10.53 31.89
CA ALA A 386 3.48 -10.25 30.48
C ALA A 386 2.23 -10.21 29.60
N LEU A 387 1.33 -11.20 29.73
CA LEU A 387 0.07 -11.21 28.96
C LEU A 387 -0.93 -10.15 29.44
N GLY A 388 -0.91 -9.78 30.73
CA GLY A 388 -1.72 -8.67 31.26
C GLY A 388 -1.27 -7.31 30.74
N LEU A 389 0.05 -7.08 30.67
CA LEU A 389 0.64 -5.88 30.07
C LEU A 389 0.34 -5.82 28.57
N HIS A 390 0.52 -6.93 27.84
CA HIS A 390 0.16 -7.04 26.43
C HIS A 390 -1.32 -6.69 26.21
N PHE A 391 -2.24 -7.28 26.99
CA PHE A 391 -3.66 -6.98 26.93
C PHE A 391 -3.95 -5.49 27.15
N ALA A 392 -3.35 -4.87 28.18
CA ALA A 392 -3.50 -3.44 28.47
C ALA A 392 -3.00 -2.54 27.32
N LEU A 393 -1.86 -2.87 26.71
CA LEU A 393 -1.36 -2.17 25.52
C LEU A 393 -2.34 -2.31 24.34
N THR A 394 -2.89 -3.51 24.10
CA THR A 394 -3.87 -3.70 23.01
C THR A 394 -5.20 -2.99 23.25
N LEU A 395 -5.60 -2.77 24.51
CA LEU A 395 -6.77 -1.94 24.84
C LEU A 395 -6.52 -0.46 24.55
N TYR A 396 -5.31 0.05 24.83
CA TYR A 396 -4.93 1.40 24.44
C TYR A 396 -4.99 1.57 22.92
N TYR A 397 -4.31 0.71 22.15
CA TYR A 397 -4.32 0.79 20.68
C TYR A 397 -5.70 0.57 20.06
N PHE A 398 -6.57 -0.23 20.70
CA PHE A 398 -7.97 -0.38 20.29
C PHE A 398 -8.73 0.94 20.44
N GLY A 399 -8.61 1.61 21.60
CA GLY A 399 -9.27 2.89 21.86
C GLY A 399 -8.75 4.00 20.96
N ASP A 400 -7.43 4.08 20.77
CA ASP A 400 -6.77 5.01 19.84
C ASP A 400 -7.26 4.83 18.40
N THR A 401 -7.27 3.59 17.91
CA THR A 401 -7.80 3.24 16.57
C THR A 401 -9.29 3.61 16.39
N CYS A 402 -10.06 3.67 17.48
CA CYS A 402 -11.47 4.07 17.45
C CYS A 402 -11.70 5.59 17.60
N GLY A 403 -10.65 6.42 17.47
CA GLY A 403 -10.74 7.88 17.59
C GLY A 403 -10.70 8.39 19.04
N GLY A 404 -10.05 7.66 19.94
CA GLY A 404 -9.83 8.10 21.32
C GLY A 404 -8.90 9.32 21.41
N PRO A 405 -9.06 10.21 22.41
CA PRO A 405 -8.33 11.46 22.52
C PRO A 405 -6.91 11.27 23.11
N PHE A 406 -6.07 10.44 22.46
CA PHE A 406 -4.77 10.01 22.98
C PHE A 406 -3.58 10.69 22.29
N GLU A 407 -3.58 12.02 22.22
CA GLU A 407 -2.52 12.82 21.56
C GLU A 407 -1.08 12.52 22.03
N ASN A 408 -0.92 11.99 23.25
CA ASN A 408 0.37 11.62 23.81
C ASN A 408 0.37 10.17 24.32
N PRO A 409 0.96 9.20 23.59
CA PRO A 409 1.04 7.82 24.06
C PRO A 409 1.83 7.74 25.38
N PRO A 410 1.33 7.03 26.41
CA PRO A 410 2.01 6.95 27.71
C PRO A 410 3.34 6.19 27.61
N ALA A 411 4.24 6.38 28.57
CA ALA A 411 5.60 5.83 28.51
C ALA A 411 5.68 4.31 28.21
N PRO A 412 4.82 3.43 28.74
CA PRO A 412 4.83 2.01 28.37
C PRO A 412 4.48 1.76 26.89
N VAL A 413 3.58 2.54 26.29
CA VAL A 413 3.21 2.40 24.87
C VAL A 413 4.43 2.73 24.00
N ARG A 414 5.05 3.90 24.24
CA ARG A 414 6.27 4.33 23.53
C ARG A 414 7.44 3.35 23.67
N LEU A 415 7.53 2.64 24.81
CA LEU A 415 8.55 1.62 25.06
C LEU A 415 8.35 0.35 24.20
N PHE A 416 7.10 0.00 23.86
CA PHE A 416 6.77 -1.24 23.15
C PHE A 416 6.36 -1.05 21.68
N GLU A 417 6.17 0.19 21.23
CA GLU A 417 5.79 0.54 19.86
C GLU A 417 6.73 -0.06 18.80
N ALA A 418 8.05 0.12 18.97
CA ALA A 418 9.05 -0.41 18.03
C ALA A 418 9.10 -1.95 17.97
N PHE A 419 8.54 -2.66 18.98
CA PHE A 419 8.41 -4.11 18.96
C PHE A 419 7.27 -4.60 18.07
N ARG A 420 6.34 -3.72 17.66
CA ARG A 420 5.13 -4.00 16.83
C ARG A 420 4.39 -5.29 17.19
N SER A 421 4.40 -5.63 18.49
CA SER A 421 3.90 -6.91 19.01
C SER A 421 2.62 -6.75 19.85
N ALA A 422 2.11 -5.53 19.97
CA ALA A 422 0.78 -5.19 20.47
C ALA A 422 0.30 -4.01 19.61
N ASN A 423 -0.80 -4.17 18.88
CA ASN A 423 -1.15 -3.24 17.80
C ASN A 423 -2.64 -2.90 17.71
N GLY A 424 -2.92 -1.77 17.06
CA GLY A 424 -4.22 -1.43 16.48
C GLY A 424 -4.25 -1.81 15.00
N TYR A 425 -5.43 -2.19 14.48
CA TYR A 425 -5.60 -2.63 13.09
C TYR A 425 -6.53 -1.68 12.35
N GLN A 426 -6.04 -1.05 11.30
CA GLN A 426 -6.74 -0.04 10.50
C GLN A 426 -6.85 -0.48 9.04
N LEU A 427 -7.23 -1.74 8.84
CA LEU A 427 -7.16 -2.39 7.52
C LEU A 427 -8.21 -1.81 6.56
N TYR A 428 -7.70 -1.12 5.53
CA TYR A 428 -8.47 -0.58 4.41
C TYR A 428 -9.61 0.37 4.81
N ALA A 429 -9.37 1.17 5.85
CA ALA A 429 -10.29 2.24 6.27
C ALA A 429 -10.49 3.31 5.20
N ARG A 430 -9.48 3.54 4.35
CA ARG A 430 -9.48 4.51 3.24
C ARG A 430 -8.87 3.85 2.02
N PHE A 431 -9.32 4.25 0.83
CA PHE A 431 -8.75 3.90 -0.46
C PHE A 431 -8.44 5.18 -1.22
N GLU A 432 -7.42 5.13 -2.08
CA GLU A 432 -7.19 6.17 -3.08
C GLU A 432 -8.31 6.14 -4.13
N GLN A 433 -8.48 7.26 -4.85
CA GLN A 433 -9.47 7.39 -5.93
C GLN A 433 -8.88 7.14 -7.34
N ALA A 434 -7.60 6.79 -7.41
CA ALA A 434 -6.88 6.49 -8.64
C ALA A 434 -5.68 5.59 -8.36
N HIS A 435 -5.39 4.65 -9.26
CA HIS A 435 -4.13 3.90 -9.21
C HIS A 435 -3.00 4.77 -9.78
N PHE A 436 -2.07 5.17 -8.93
CA PHE A 436 -0.84 5.83 -9.37
C PHE A 436 0.33 4.85 -9.36
N GLN A 437 1.19 4.95 -10.36
CA GLN A 437 2.43 4.20 -10.46
C GLN A 437 3.59 5.14 -10.75
N ILE A 438 4.78 4.83 -10.22
CA ILE A 438 6.02 5.52 -10.53
C ILE A 438 6.84 4.66 -11.50
N ASP A 439 7.29 5.27 -12.58
CA ASP A 439 8.28 4.72 -13.49
C ASP A 439 9.64 5.35 -13.22
N LEU A 440 10.65 4.51 -12.99
CA LEU A 440 12.05 4.92 -12.95
C LEU A 440 12.60 4.86 -14.38
N GLU A 441 13.11 5.96 -14.88
CA GLU A 441 13.61 6.08 -16.25
C GLU A 441 15.06 6.57 -16.24
N GLY A 442 15.92 5.93 -17.03
CA GLY A 442 17.28 6.42 -17.27
C GLY A 442 17.45 6.99 -18.68
N SER A 443 18.52 7.75 -18.87
CA SER A 443 19.08 8.09 -20.19
C SER A 443 20.60 7.95 -20.15
N ASN A 444 21.20 7.49 -21.26
CA ASN A 444 22.64 7.37 -21.47
C ASN A 444 23.16 8.21 -22.65
N ASP A 445 22.33 9.15 -23.13
CA ASP A 445 22.54 9.93 -24.35
C ASP A 445 22.26 11.44 -24.16
N GLY A 446 22.34 11.93 -22.92
CA GLY A 446 22.09 13.34 -22.61
C GLY A 446 20.60 13.70 -22.59
N GLY A 447 19.75 12.81 -22.05
CA GLY A 447 18.32 13.08 -21.85
C GLY A 447 17.48 13.05 -23.12
N LEU A 448 18.04 12.60 -24.26
CA LEU A 448 17.33 12.54 -25.54
C LEU A 448 16.41 11.31 -25.61
N THR A 449 16.91 10.13 -25.26
CA THR A 449 16.09 8.91 -25.14
C THR A 449 16.03 8.42 -23.71
N TRP A 450 14.83 8.03 -23.28
CA TRP A 450 14.55 7.55 -21.93
C TRP A 450 14.10 6.10 -21.98
N ARG A 451 14.71 5.26 -21.13
CA ARG A 451 14.38 3.84 -21.01
C ARG A 451 13.90 3.56 -19.59
N THR A 452 12.68 3.04 -19.48
CA THR A 452 12.08 2.64 -18.21
C THR A 452 12.76 1.38 -17.66
N TYR A 453 13.02 1.35 -16.36
CA TYR A 453 13.41 0.15 -15.65
C TYR A 453 12.17 -0.72 -15.37
N PRO A 454 12.08 -1.94 -15.92
CA PRO A 454 10.91 -2.79 -15.75
C PRO A 454 10.83 -3.35 -14.32
N LEU A 455 9.73 -3.07 -13.64
CA LEU A 455 9.34 -3.64 -12.35
C LEU A 455 8.81 -5.07 -12.55
N ARG A 456 8.90 -5.89 -11.51
CA ARG A 456 8.58 -7.33 -11.63
C ARG A 456 7.10 -7.61 -11.50
N HIS A 457 6.41 -6.87 -10.62
CA HIS A 457 5.04 -7.22 -10.21
C HIS A 457 4.05 -6.05 -10.33
N LEU A 458 4.53 -4.85 -10.68
CA LEU A 458 3.70 -3.66 -10.87
C LEU A 458 3.49 -3.34 -12.36
N PRO A 459 2.27 -2.95 -12.78
CA PRO A 459 1.98 -2.66 -14.17
C PRO A 459 2.67 -1.37 -14.61
N GLN A 460 3.40 -1.41 -15.72
CA GLN A 460 4.04 -0.22 -16.33
C GLN A 460 3.64 0.01 -17.78
N LEU A 461 3.07 -1.00 -18.45
CA LEU A 461 2.58 -0.90 -19.82
C LEU A 461 1.04 -1.06 -19.83
N PRO A 462 0.32 -0.43 -20.77
CA PRO A 462 -1.13 -0.65 -20.97
C PRO A 462 -1.51 -2.14 -21.11
N GLU A 463 -0.62 -2.93 -21.70
CA GLU A 463 -0.74 -4.36 -21.95
C GLU A 463 -0.32 -5.24 -20.74
N SER A 464 0.18 -4.65 -19.65
CA SER A 464 0.61 -5.39 -18.44
C SER A 464 -0.57 -6.12 -17.79
N ARG A 465 -0.59 -7.45 -17.90
CA ARG A 465 -1.59 -8.29 -17.23
C ARG A 465 -1.39 -8.28 -15.71
N PRO A 466 -2.45 -8.04 -14.90
CA PRO A 466 -2.34 -8.13 -13.44
C PRO A 466 -1.98 -9.56 -12.99
N GLU A 467 -0.94 -9.71 -12.16
CA GLU A 467 -0.39 -11.02 -11.76
C GLU A 467 -1.11 -11.64 -10.56
N PHE A 468 -0.99 -12.96 -10.40
CA PHE A 468 -1.35 -13.65 -9.14
C PHE A 468 -0.08 -13.96 -8.35
N ILE A 469 0.39 -13.00 -7.56
CA ILE A 469 1.56 -13.17 -6.68
C ILE A 469 1.18 -13.47 -5.23
N ALA A 470 -0.09 -13.40 -4.86
CA ALA A 470 -0.52 -13.62 -3.48
C ALA A 470 -0.18 -15.04 -2.96
N PRO A 471 0.39 -15.20 -1.75
CA PRO A 471 0.67 -14.19 -0.72
C PRO A 471 2.15 -13.74 -0.64
N TYR A 472 2.93 -13.86 -1.72
CA TYR A 472 4.27 -13.26 -1.81
C TYR A 472 4.17 -11.74 -1.68
N PHE A 473 5.16 -11.12 -1.04
CA PHE A 473 5.18 -9.68 -0.81
C PHE A 473 6.53 -9.10 -1.25
N PRO A 474 6.63 -8.53 -2.47
CA PRO A 474 7.83 -7.85 -2.93
C PRO A 474 7.97 -6.52 -2.18
N ARG A 475 8.93 -6.40 -1.27
CA ARG A 475 9.05 -5.19 -0.41
C ARG A 475 9.51 -4.00 -1.24
N PHE A 476 10.39 -4.21 -2.23
CA PHE A 476 10.84 -3.14 -3.13
C PHE A 476 9.68 -2.52 -3.92
N ASP A 477 9.00 -3.33 -4.74
CA ASP A 477 7.86 -2.90 -5.56
C ASP A 477 6.76 -2.29 -4.67
N HIS A 478 6.41 -2.90 -3.53
CA HIS A 478 5.38 -2.33 -2.66
C HIS A 478 5.78 -0.98 -2.05
N THR A 479 7.06 -0.73 -1.71
CA THR A 479 7.47 0.61 -1.28
C THR A 479 7.44 1.62 -2.43
N LEU A 480 7.70 1.21 -3.68
CA LEU A 480 7.50 2.08 -4.85
C LEU A 480 6.03 2.40 -5.13
N HIS A 481 5.11 1.43 -4.94
CA HIS A 481 3.68 1.72 -4.98
C HIS A 481 3.27 2.65 -3.82
N ALA A 482 3.73 2.39 -2.59
CA ALA A 482 3.48 3.29 -1.46
C ALA A 482 4.05 4.71 -1.67
N ALA A 483 5.10 4.86 -2.50
CA ALA A 483 5.67 6.15 -2.90
C ALA A 483 4.81 6.91 -3.93
N SER A 484 3.95 6.25 -4.71
CA SER A 484 3.10 6.91 -5.71
C SER A 484 1.89 7.63 -5.09
N LEU A 485 1.51 7.22 -3.87
CA LEU A 485 0.35 7.73 -3.13
C LEU A 485 0.54 9.21 -2.72
N PRO A 486 -0.54 10.02 -2.71
CA PRO A 486 -0.46 11.44 -2.33
C PRO A 486 0.17 11.66 -0.94
N GLY A 487 1.09 12.61 -0.84
CA GLY A 487 1.78 12.94 0.43
C GLY A 487 2.90 11.96 0.83
N SER A 488 3.10 10.86 0.10
CA SER A 488 4.17 9.90 0.35
C SER A 488 5.40 10.20 -0.51
N LYS A 489 6.53 10.50 0.13
CA LYS A 489 7.86 10.52 -0.51
C LYS A 489 8.88 9.79 0.38
N PRO A 490 9.01 8.45 0.25
CA PRO A 490 10.03 7.67 0.95
C PRO A 490 11.44 8.19 0.64
N SER A 491 12.33 8.20 1.63
CA SER A 491 13.72 8.63 1.42
C SER A 491 14.50 7.68 0.49
N ILE A 492 14.07 6.42 0.33
CA ILE A 492 14.70 5.45 -0.58
C ILE A 492 14.77 5.88 -2.05
N ILE A 493 14.01 6.88 -2.48
CA ILE A 493 13.92 7.34 -3.87
C ILE A 493 15.27 7.82 -4.40
N VAL A 494 15.99 8.64 -3.63
CA VAL A 494 17.30 9.19 -4.03
C VAL A 494 18.41 8.11 -3.99
N PRO A 495 18.56 7.30 -2.92
CA PRO A 495 19.47 6.16 -2.92
C PRO A 495 19.20 5.13 -4.02
N THR A 496 17.93 4.89 -4.38
CA THR A 496 17.60 3.98 -5.50
C THR A 496 18.15 4.53 -6.82
N ALA A 497 17.94 5.82 -7.11
CA ALA A 497 18.52 6.46 -8.29
C ALA A 497 20.06 6.43 -8.28
N ALA A 498 20.69 6.65 -7.12
CA ALA A 498 22.14 6.55 -6.96
C ALA A 498 22.68 5.16 -7.34
N HIS A 499 22.02 4.11 -6.85
CA HIS A 499 22.40 2.72 -7.15
C HIS A 499 22.15 2.33 -8.61
N LEU A 500 21.15 2.93 -9.28
CA LEU A 500 20.93 2.74 -10.72
C LEU A 500 22.01 3.43 -11.57
N LEU A 501 22.38 4.67 -11.23
CA LEU A 501 23.49 5.39 -11.87
C LEU A 501 24.83 4.65 -11.68
N ALA A 502 25.08 4.12 -10.48
CA ALA A 502 26.24 3.29 -10.17
C ALA A 502 26.17 1.85 -10.71
N ARG A 503 25.07 1.45 -11.39
CA ARG A 503 24.75 0.08 -11.84
C ARG A 503 25.01 -1.00 -10.78
N ASN A 504 24.57 -0.76 -9.54
CA ASN A 504 24.71 -1.72 -8.46
C ASN A 504 23.95 -3.03 -8.79
N PRO A 505 24.64 -4.18 -8.92
CA PRO A 505 24.02 -5.42 -9.36
C PRO A 505 22.99 -5.96 -8.36
N GLN A 506 23.13 -5.65 -7.06
CA GLN A 506 22.16 -6.08 -6.05
C GLN A 506 20.82 -5.36 -6.23
N VAL A 507 20.86 -4.06 -6.52
CA VAL A 507 19.67 -3.22 -6.74
C VAL A 507 19.07 -3.46 -8.13
N LEU A 508 19.91 -3.59 -9.17
CA LEU A 508 19.45 -3.96 -10.52
C LEU A 508 18.70 -5.30 -10.53
N ALA A 509 19.10 -6.26 -9.69
CA ALA A 509 18.40 -7.54 -9.52
C ALA A 509 17.00 -7.44 -8.84
N ARG A 510 16.52 -6.24 -8.50
CA ARG A 510 15.11 -6.01 -8.09
C ARG A 510 14.21 -5.75 -9.29
N PHE A 511 14.74 -5.14 -10.35
CA PHE A 511 14.06 -4.98 -11.64
C PHE A 511 14.04 -6.30 -12.41
N GLU A 512 13.15 -6.42 -13.39
CA GLU A 512 13.05 -7.60 -14.26
C GLU A 512 14.34 -7.80 -15.06
N ARG A 513 14.89 -6.71 -15.61
CA ARG A 513 16.13 -6.63 -16.41
C ARG A 513 16.74 -5.22 -16.36
N ASP A 514 18.03 -5.13 -16.71
CA ASP A 514 18.72 -3.86 -16.95
C ASP A 514 18.45 -3.37 -18.40
N PRO A 515 17.84 -2.20 -18.62
CA PRO A 515 17.61 -1.62 -19.96
C PRO A 515 18.86 -0.95 -20.57
N PHE A 516 19.99 -0.92 -19.86
CA PHE A 516 21.26 -0.29 -20.25
C PHE A 516 22.37 -1.32 -20.49
N THR A 517 22.12 -2.27 -21.40
CA THR A 517 23.11 -3.27 -21.82
C THR A 517 24.27 -2.70 -22.63
N ASP A 518 24.07 -1.53 -23.25
CA ASP A 518 25.03 -0.80 -24.09
C ASP A 518 25.97 0.10 -23.29
N ARG A 519 25.42 1.08 -22.55
CA ARG A 519 26.17 2.04 -21.73
C ARG A 519 25.36 2.45 -20.50
N PRO A 520 26.00 2.64 -19.32
CA PRO A 520 25.31 3.08 -18.11
C PRO A 520 24.48 4.36 -18.32
N PRO A 521 23.36 4.53 -17.59
CA PRO A 521 22.67 5.81 -17.56
C PRO A 521 23.56 6.88 -16.94
N THR A 522 23.55 8.09 -17.50
CA THR A 522 24.19 9.28 -16.91
C THR A 522 23.21 10.06 -16.04
N VAL A 523 21.91 9.85 -16.25
CA VAL A 523 20.82 10.55 -15.56
C VAL A 523 19.64 9.59 -15.32
N ILE A 524 18.99 9.73 -14.17
CA ILE A 524 17.76 9.01 -13.77
C ILE A 524 16.69 10.04 -13.44
N ARG A 525 15.46 9.88 -13.94
CA ARG A 525 14.27 10.63 -13.48
C ARG A 525 13.20 9.67 -13.02
N MET A 526 12.18 10.18 -12.32
CA MET A 526 11.00 9.38 -11.98
C MET A 526 9.72 10.09 -12.39
N ARG A 527 8.87 9.39 -13.14
CA ARG A 527 7.61 9.90 -13.66
C ARG A 527 6.44 9.21 -13.00
N ARG A 528 5.37 9.95 -12.72
CA ARG A 528 4.13 9.39 -12.20
C ARG A 528 3.11 9.26 -13.32
N TYR A 529 2.45 8.12 -13.35
CA TYR A 529 1.36 7.84 -14.27
C TYR A 529 0.11 7.43 -13.48
N ARG A 530 -1.06 7.84 -13.97
CA ARG A 530 -2.34 7.27 -13.58
C ARG A 530 -2.59 6.03 -14.44
N PHE A 531 -2.98 4.95 -13.80
CA PHE A 531 -3.50 3.76 -14.44
C PHE A 531 -4.99 3.64 -14.13
N THR A 532 -5.78 3.25 -15.12
CA THR A 532 -7.23 3.00 -14.99
C THR A 532 -7.56 1.72 -15.73
N PHE A 533 -8.41 0.84 -15.21
CA PHE A 533 -8.81 -0.37 -15.91
C PHE A 533 -9.63 -0.06 -17.16
N THR A 534 -9.32 -0.75 -18.26
CA THR A 534 -10.14 -0.71 -19.48
C THR A 534 -11.35 -1.63 -19.37
N ASP A 535 -12.42 -1.33 -20.11
CA ASP A 535 -13.59 -2.21 -20.21
C ASP A 535 -13.27 -3.53 -20.97
N PRO A 536 -14.09 -4.59 -20.82
CA PRO A 536 -13.83 -5.88 -21.45
C PRO A 536 -13.83 -5.87 -22.98
N ALA A 537 -14.56 -4.95 -23.63
CA ALA A 537 -14.58 -4.85 -25.09
C ALA A 537 -13.30 -4.16 -25.61
N THR A 538 -12.78 -3.16 -24.89
CA THR A 538 -11.46 -2.58 -25.14
C THR A 538 -10.34 -3.60 -24.92
N LEU A 539 -10.37 -4.38 -23.83
CA LEU A 539 -9.43 -5.48 -23.60
C LEU A 539 -9.49 -6.51 -24.74
N GLY A 540 -10.68 -6.97 -25.10
CA GLY A 540 -10.86 -7.96 -26.18
C GLY A 540 -10.39 -7.47 -27.57
N ARG A 541 -10.48 -6.16 -27.84
CA ARG A 541 -10.06 -5.55 -29.12
C ARG A 541 -8.57 -5.18 -29.16
N THR A 542 -7.96 -4.83 -28.03
CA THR A 542 -6.62 -4.21 -28.00
C THR A 542 -5.57 -5.00 -27.22
N GLY A 543 -5.97 -5.98 -26.40
CA GLY A 543 -5.08 -6.69 -25.47
C GLY A 543 -4.63 -5.85 -24.26
N ARG A 544 -5.11 -4.60 -24.13
CA ARG A 544 -4.76 -3.71 -23.02
C ARG A 544 -5.65 -3.98 -21.81
N TYR A 545 -5.04 -4.06 -20.64
CA TYR A 545 -5.74 -4.07 -19.36
C TYR A 545 -5.96 -2.66 -18.83
N TRP A 546 -5.07 -1.72 -19.16
CA TRP A 546 -5.01 -0.38 -18.57
C TRP A 546 -5.01 0.74 -19.62
N THR A 547 -5.61 1.89 -19.28
CA THR A 547 -5.13 3.18 -19.82
C THR A 547 -3.96 3.66 -18.96
N LYS A 548 -3.01 4.37 -19.56
CA LYS A 548 -1.85 4.96 -18.89
C LYS A 548 -1.75 6.43 -19.24
N GLU A 549 -1.97 7.29 -18.27
CA GLU A 549 -2.02 8.76 -18.43
C GLU A 549 -0.89 9.41 -17.63
N PHE A 550 -0.19 10.39 -18.19
CA PHE A 550 0.90 11.08 -17.48
C PHE A 550 0.33 11.99 -16.39
N ALA A 551 0.79 11.78 -15.14
CA ALA A 551 0.30 12.45 -13.94
C ALA A 551 1.36 13.37 -13.29
N GLY A 552 2.30 13.86 -14.12
CA GLY A 552 3.40 14.74 -13.73
C GLY A 552 4.70 14.00 -13.37
N ASP A 553 5.82 14.72 -13.35
CA ASP A 553 7.09 14.18 -12.87
C ASP A 553 7.02 13.99 -11.34
N TYR A 554 7.48 12.84 -10.87
CA TYR A 554 7.51 12.50 -9.43
C TYR A 554 8.77 13.02 -8.76
N GLN A 555 9.91 12.78 -9.40
CA GLN A 555 11.23 13.24 -8.96
C GLN A 555 11.96 13.81 -10.19
N PRO A 556 12.51 15.04 -10.08
CA PRO A 556 13.34 15.63 -11.13
C PRO A 556 14.49 14.71 -11.54
N ALA A 557 15.04 14.98 -12.74
CA ALA A 557 16.21 14.29 -13.22
C ALA A 557 17.42 14.49 -12.28
N MET A 558 18.06 13.38 -11.92
CA MET A 558 19.18 13.27 -11.01
C MET A 558 20.38 12.63 -11.70
N PHE A 559 21.57 13.11 -11.40
CA PHE A 559 22.85 12.62 -11.93
C PHE A 559 23.89 12.54 -10.80
N ILE A 560 25.02 11.89 -11.07
CA ILE A 560 26.18 11.93 -10.17
C ILE A 560 27.08 13.10 -10.59
N ASP A 561 27.38 14.01 -9.66
CA ASP A 561 28.20 15.19 -9.91
C ASP A 561 29.72 14.88 -9.87
N GLU A 562 30.54 15.91 -10.08
CA GLU A 562 32.01 15.81 -10.08
C GLU A 562 32.61 15.38 -8.72
N LYS A 563 31.84 15.44 -7.63
CA LYS A 563 32.24 14.98 -6.28
C LYS A 563 31.80 13.54 -6.00
N GLY A 564 31.00 12.94 -6.88
CA GLY A 564 30.37 11.64 -6.65
C GLY A 564 29.05 11.74 -5.87
N GLU A 565 28.48 12.93 -5.69
CA GLU A 565 27.22 13.14 -4.97
C GLU A 565 26.02 13.16 -5.93
N ILE A 566 24.81 12.85 -5.43
CA ILE A 566 23.60 12.93 -6.25
C ILE A 566 23.10 14.37 -6.30
N ALA A 567 23.11 14.94 -7.49
CA ALA A 567 22.63 16.28 -7.78
C ALA A 567 21.37 16.24 -8.65
N GLN A 568 20.61 17.34 -8.64
CA GLN A 568 19.51 17.63 -9.55
C GLN A 568 19.90 18.80 -10.45
N PHE A 569 19.26 18.94 -11.60
CA PHE A 569 19.47 20.11 -12.46
C PHE A 569 18.89 21.38 -11.84
N ASP A 570 19.67 22.44 -11.82
CA ASP A 570 19.27 23.78 -11.39
C ASP A 570 19.89 24.83 -12.33
N LEU A 571 19.05 25.58 -13.03
CA LEU A 571 19.47 26.65 -13.93
C LEU A 571 19.64 27.99 -13.21
N GLY A 572 19.14 28.13 -11.97
CA GLY A 572 19.14 29.37 -11.20
C GLY A 572 20.52 30.04 -11.07
N PRO A 573 21.60 29.31 -10.74
CA PRO A 573 22.96 29.84 -10.69
C PRO A 573 23.46 30.35 -12.04
N ALA A 574 23.27 29.59 -13.12
CA ALA A 574 23.66 29.98 -14.48
C ALA A 574 22.88 31.21 -14.96
N ASP A 575 21.56 31.22 -14.75
CA ASP A 575 20.67 32.33 -15.05
C ASP A 575 21.05 33.61 -14.27
N ALA A 576 21.44 33.47 -13.00
CA ALA A 576 21.92 34.59 -12.18
C ALA A 576 23.28 35.11 -12.66
N ALA A 577 24.21 34.22 -13.01
CA ALA A 577 25.50 34.60 -13.60
C ALA A 577 25.32 35.32 -14.94
N LEU A 578 24.39 34.84 -15.79
CA LEU A 578 24.03 35.48 -17.06
C LEU A 578 23.47 36.89 -16.84
N ARG A 579 22.51 37.06 -15.92
CA ARG A 579 21.96 38.38 -15.55
C ARG A 579 22.99 39.33 -14.93
N ALA A 580 24.01 38.81 -14.26
CA ALA A 580 25.10 39.57 -13.68
C ALA A 580 26.23 39.92 -14.67
N GLY A 581 26.13 39.54 -15.95
CA GLY A 581 27.17 39.76 -16.96
C GLY A 581 28.33 38.75 -16.92
N ASN A 582 28.29 37.76 -16.03
CA ASN A 582 29.32 36.72 -15.86
C ASN A 582 29.16 35.61 -16.91
N HIS A 583 29.15 35.98 -18.19
CA HIS A 583 28.77 35.10 -19.30
C HIS A 583 29.62 33.82 -19.40
N GLY A 584 30.92 33.88 -19.10
CA GLY A 584 31.79 32.69 -19.13
C GLY A 584 31.39 31.62 -18.11
N VAL A 585 30.89 32.03 -16.93
CA VAL A 585 30.42 31.12 -15.87
C VAL A 585 29.09 30.48 -16.28
N ALA A 586 28.13 31.31 -16.74
CA ALA A 586 26.85 30.83 -17.22
C ALA A 586 27.00 29.85 -18.41
N TYR A 587 27.86 30.19 -19.36
CA TYR A 587 28.18 29.33 -20.51
C TYR A 587 28.71 27.96 -20.07
N ALA A 588 29.70 27.94 -19.17
CA ALA A 588 30.31 26.69 -18.69
C ALA A 588 29.31 25.81 -17.93
N ASP A 589 28.42 26.40 -17.13
CA ASP A 589 27.39 25.67 -16.39
C ASP A 589 26.30 25.10 -17.33
N TYR A 590 25.76 25.91 -18.26
CA TYR A 590 24.80 25.39 -19.24
C TYR A 590 25.42 24.29 -20.12
N GLU A 591 26.68 24.41 -20.52
CA GLU A 591 27.36 23.37 -21.31
C GLU A 591 27.56 22.07 -20.50
N ARG A 592 27.91 22.18 -19.22
CA ARG A 592 28.01 21.04 -18.29
C ARG A 592 26.64 20.38 -18.10
N GLN A 593 25.60 21.15 -17.79
CA GLN A 593 24.26 20.60 -17.57
C GLN A 593 23.67 19.99 -18.84
N TYR A 594 23.91 20.58 -20.02
CA TYR A 594 23.51 20.00 -21.29
C TYR A 594 24.24 18.67 -21.57
N ARG A 595 25.55 18.59 -21.29
CA ARG A 595 26.33 17.33 -21.38
C ARG A 595 25.80 16.23 -20.44
N LEU A 596 25.21 16.60 -19.31
CA LEU A 596 24.56 15.68 -18.36
C LEU A 596 23.10 15.33 -18.75
N GLY A 597 22.49 16.09 -19.66
CA GLY A 597 21.17 15.83 -20.24
C GLY A 597 20.06 16.82 -19.90
N ASN A 598 20.40 18.00 -19.39
CA ASN A 598 19.43 19.09 -19.24
C ASN A 598 19.16 19.76 -20.60
N LEU A 599 18.03 19.42 -21.23
CA LEU A 599 17.66 19.94 -22.55
C LEU A 599 17.40 21.45 -22.55
N GLU A 600 16.88 22.03 -21.45
CA GLU A 600 16.70 23.48 -21.33
C GLU A 600 18.04 24.21 -21.21
N ALA A 601 19.03 23.62 -20.52
CA ALA A 601 20.41 24.12 -20.57
C ALA A 601 20.96 24.15 -22.01
N GLY A 602 20.61 23.16 -22.85
CA GLY A 602 20.93 23.13 -24.27
C GLY A 602 20.34 24.32 -25.06
N PHE A 603 19.08 24.68 -24.78
CA PHE A 603 18.46 25.87 -25.38
C PHE A 603 19.12 27.18 -24.93
N ARG A 604 19.47 27.30 -23.64
CA ARG A 604 20.18 28.48 -23.09
C ARG A 604 21.59 28.60 -23.69
N LEU A 605 22.31 27.49 -23.79
CA LEU A 605 23.63 27.40 -24.40
C LEU A 605 23.60 27.87 -25.87
N ALA A 606 22.64 27.40 -26.65
CA ALA A 606 22.49 27.78 -28.05
C ALA A 606 22.18 29.28 -28.23
N ASP A 607 21.33 29.87 -27.39
CA ASP A 607 21.06 31.32 -27.39
C ASP A 607 22.30 32.14 -27.02
N MET A 608 23.09 31.69 -26.03
CA MET A 608 24.36 32.34 -25.68
C MET A 608 25.38 32.27 -26.82
N ILE A 609 25.53 31.12 -27.49
CA ILE A 609 26.42 30.99 -28.66
C ILE A 609 25.95 31.88 -29.81
N ALA A 610 24.65 31.95 -30.09
CA ALA A 610 24.10 32.80 -31.15
C ALA A 610 24.36 34.29 -30.90
N ARG A 611 24.36 34.72 -29.63
CA ARG A 611 24.61 36.11 -29.21
C ARG A 611 26.07 36.45 -28.93
N GLY A 612 26.97 35.47 -28.93
CA GLY A 612 28.39 35.66 -28.59
C GLY A 612 28.65 35.91 -27.10
N LEU A 613 27.77 35.41 -26.21
CA LEU A 613 27.86 35.63 -24.77
C LEU A 613 28.79 34.57 -24.14
N GLY A 614 29.94 35.00 -23.65
CA GLY A 614 30.93 34.14 -22.98
C GLY A 614 31.76 33.26 -23.93
N VAL A 615 31.42 33.22 -25.22
CA VAL A 615 32.07 32.45 -26.27
C VAL A 615 31.90 33.17 -27.62
N PRO A 616 32.84 33.09 -28.59
CA PRO A 616 32.63 33.63 -29.92
C PRO A 616 31.41 33.01 -30.63
N VAL A 617 30.73 33.79 -31.47
CA VAL A 617 29.57 33.35 -32.25
C VAL A 617 29.94 32.19 -33.17
N GLN A 618 29.23 31.06 -33.05
CA GLN A 618 29.44 29.85 -33.83
C GLN A 618 28.11 29.35 -34.42
N PRO A 619 27.67 29.86 -35.59
CA PRO A 619 26.36 29.55 -36.14
C PRO A 619 26.16 28.05 -36.42
N GLU A 620 27.18 27.36 -36.94
CA GLU A 620 27.16 25.91 -37.20
C GLU A 620 26.91 25.10 -35.92
N ARG A 621 27.47 25.55 -34.78
CA ARG A 621 27.27 24.92 -33.48
C ARG A 621 25.86 25.15 -32.93
N VAL A 622 25.27 26.32 -33.19
CA VAL A 622 23.86 26.59 -32.87
C VAL A 622 22.94 25.66 -33.65
N PHE A 623 23.18 25.51 -34.97
CA PHE A 623 22.44 24.58 -35.81
C PHE A 623 22.58 23.12 -35.33
N ALA A 624 23.79 22.70 -34.98
CA ALA A 624 24.04 21.35 -34.45
C ALA A 624 23.31 21.09 -33.13
N LEU A 625 23.33 22.05 -32.18
CA LEU A 625 22.61 21.95 -30.90
C LEU A 625 21.10 21.86 -31.10
N TYR A 626 20.51 22.74 -31.90
CA TYR A 626 19.08 22.68 -32.19
C TYR A 626 18.69 21.40 -32.96
N SER A 627 19.55 20.91 -33.87
CA SER A 627 19.32 19.65 -34.57
C SER A 627 19.37 18.45 -33.64
N ALA A 628 20.28 18.43 -32.65
CA ALA A 628 20.32 17.39 -31.63
C ALA A 628 19.06 17.42 -30.74
N LEU A 629 18.66 18.60 -30.27
CA LEU A 629 17.43 18.79 -29.48
C LEU A 629 16.17 18.37 -30.27
N ALA A 630 16.08 18.75 -31.54
CA ALA A 630 15.00 18.33 -32.45
C ALA A 630 15.00 16.80 -32.68
N GLY A 631 16.18 16.19 -32.78
CA GLY A 631 16.36 14.74 -32.89
C GLY A 631 15.88 13.97 -31.64
N GLY A 632 16.01 14.58 -30.45
CA GLY A 632 15.41 14.10 -29.20
C GLY A 632 13.88 14.27 -29.09
N GLY A 633 13.23 14.85 -30.10
CA GLY A 633 11.79 15.06 -30.13
C GLY A 633 11.29 16.37 -29.53
N GLU A 634 12.18 17.28 -29.12
CA GLU A 634 11.78 18.57 -28.55
C GLU A 634 11.13 19.48 -29.59
N LEU A 635 9.89 19.92 -29.31
CA LEU A 635 9.11 20.78 -30.22
C LEU A 635 9.76 22.16 -30.44
N LYS A 636 10.33 22.71 -29.36
CA LYS A 636 11.15 23.93 -29.36
C LYS A 636 12.43 23.72 -30.20
N GLY A 637 12.97 22.50 -30.21
CA GLY A 637 14.09 22.09 -31.07
C GLY A 637 13.71 22.12 -32.55
N LEU A 638 12.61 21.45 -32.92
CA LEU A 638 12.09 21.45 -34.30
C LEU A 638 11.83 22.88 -34.82
N HIS A 639 11.27 23.75 -33.99
CA HIS A 639 11.08 25.17 -34.33
C HIS A 639 12.40 25.90 -34.57
N ASN A 640 13.39 25.72 -33.69
CA ASN A 640 14.66 26.42 -33.82
C ASN A 640 15.50 25.92 -35.00
N VAL A 641 15.40 24.63 -35.39
CA VAL A 641 15.97 24.10 -36.64
C VAL A 641 15.33 24.79 -37.86
N ALA A 642 14.00 25.00 -37.84
CA ALA A 642 13.33 25.73 -38.90
C ALA A 642 13.78 27.21 -38.99
N VAL A 643 13.99 27.88 -37.84
CA VAL A 643 14.57 29.24 -37.77
C VAL A 643 15.97 29.27 -38.39
N CYS A 644 16.82 28.27 -38.11
CA CYS A 644 18.14 28.15 -38.74
C CYS A 644 18.06 28.06 -40.27
N TYR A 645 17.15 27.25 -40.81
CA TYR A 645 16.93 27.16 -42.26
C TYR A 645 16.27 28.40 -42.86
N GLU A 646 15.39 29.12 -42.14
CA GLU A 646 14.78 30.36 -42.63
C GLU A 646 15.82 31.49 -42.77
N HIS A 647 16.75 31.60 -41.82
CA HIS A 647 17.69 32.72 -41.72
C HIS A 647 19.15 32.39 -42.09
N GLY A 648 19.48 31.14 -42.40
CA GLY A 648 20.85 30.72 -42.74
C GLY A 648 21.79 30.60 -41.55
N ILE A 649 21.27 30.31 -40.34
CA ILE A 649 22.07 30.26 -39.12
C ILE A 649 22.79 28.90 -39.07
N GLY A 650 24.05 28.85 -39.50
CA GLY A 650 24.88 27.65 -39.44
C GLY A 650 24.60 26.59 -40.50
N VAL A 651 23.72 26.91 -41.45
CA VAL A 651 23.31 26.07 -42.56
C VAL A 651 22.93 26.98 -43.73
N ALA A 652 23.00 26.49 -44.97
CA ALA A 652 22.50 27.25 -46.12
C ALA A 652 20.98 27.54 -45.95
N PRO A 653 20.52 28.78 -46.23
CA PRO A 653 19.10 29.10 -46.21
C PRO A 653 18.29 28.16 -47.11
N ASP A 654 17.26 27.54 -46.56
CA ASP A 654 16.37 26.61 -47.27
C ASP A 654 14.94 26.79 -46.73
N LEU A 655 14.20 27.71 -47.36
CA LEU A 655 12.85 28.07 -46.95
C LEU A 655 11.87 26.89 -47.06
N ALA A 656 12.12 25.94 -47.97
CA ALA A 656 11.29 24.74 -48.11
C ALA A 656 11.48 23.81 -46.90
N LYS A 657 12.72 23.54 -46.50
CA LYS A 657 13.01 22.80 -45.24
C LYS A 657 12.52 23.54 -44.01
N ALA A 658 12.68 24.86 -43.94
CA ALA A 658 12.13 25.65 -42.84
C ALA A 658 10.61 25.44 -42.71
N CYS A 659 9.87 25.51 -43.83
CA CYS A 659 8.44 25.23 -43.86
C CYS A 659 8.10 23.79 -43.45
N GLU A 660 8.91 22.80 -43.82
CA GLU A 660 8.73 21.40 -43.40
C GLU A 660 8.86 21.23 -41.88
N PHE A 661 9.96 21.72 -41.29
CA PHE A 661 10.17 21.64 -39.84
C PHE A 661 9.12 22.45 -39.06
N TYR A 662 8.72 23.64 -39.53
CA TYR A 662 7.62 24.39 -38.92
C TYR A 662 6.29 23.63 -38.99
N ARG A 663 5.95 22.97 -40.12
CA ARG A 663 4.75 22.11 -40.23
C ARG A 663 4.78 20.98 -39.21
N ARG A 664 5.89 20.24 -39.14
CA ARG A 664 6.05 19.12 -38.21
C ARG A 664 5.90 19.55 -36.74
N ALA A 665 6.50 20.68 -36.35
CA ALA A 665 6.33 21.23 -35.01
C ALA A 665 4.89 21.70 -34.75
N ALA A 666 4.25 22.34 -35.72
CA ALA A 666 2.86 22.81 -35.62
C ALA A 666 1.82 21.67 -35.60
N GLU A 667 2.10 20.54 -36.27
CA GLU A 667 1.30 19.31 -36.24
C GLU A 667 1.35 18.62 -34.88
N LEU A 668 2.45 18.78 -34.16
CA LEU A 668 2.60 18.39 -32.76
C LEU A 668 2.13 19.49 -31.78
N GLY A 669 1.50 20.57 -32.28
CA GLY A 669 0.85 21.59 -31.47
C GLY A 669 1.73 22.76 -31.00
N HIS A 670 2.96 22.89 -31.51
CA HIS A 670 3.88 23.95 -31.08
C HIS A 670 3.40 25.34 -31.49
N PHE A 671 3.02 26.16 -30.49
CA PHE A 671 2.37 27.47 -30.65
C PHE A 671 3.14 28.44 -31.54
N ALA A 672 4.46 28.62 -31.31
CA ALA A 672 5.27 29.54 -32.09
C ALA A 672 5.37 29.11 -33.58
N SER A 673 5.36 27.80 -33.86
CA SER A 673 5.40 27.29 -35.24
C SER A 673 4.07 27.47 -35.96
N LEU A 674 2.94 27.32 -35.26
CA LEU A 674 1.62 27.66 -35.80
C LEU A 674 1.55 29.14 -36.21
N HIS A 675 2.04 30.05 -35.36
CA HIS A 675 2.11 31.47 -35.71
C HIS A 675 3.04 31.74 -36.90
N THR A 676 4.25 31.16 -36.91
CA THR A 676 5.21 31.36 -38.01
C THR A 676 4.70 30.83 -39.35
N LEU A 677 4.00 29.69 -39.40
CA LEU A 677 3.36 29.23 -40.64
C LEU A 677 2.30 30.22 -41.15
N GLY A 678 1.52 30.79 -40.23
CA GLY A 678 0.56 31.86 -40.53
C GLY A 678 1.22 33.11 -41.11
N ARG A 679 2.32 33.55 -40.49
CA ARG A 679 3.15 34.67 -40.96
C ARG A 679 3.73 34.38 -42.35
N LEU A 680 4.35 33.21 -42.56
CA LEU A 680 4.94 32.83 -43.84
C LEU A 680 3.90 32.74 -44.97
N ALA A 681 2.66 32.32 -44.68
CA ALA A 681 1.57 32.37 -45.65
C ALA A 681 1.10 33.81 -45.92
N ALA A 682 1.00 34.65 -44.88
CA ALA A 682 0.67 36.07 -45.02
C ALA A 682 1.69 36.82 -45.90
N GLU A 683 2.97 36.46 -45.78
CA GLU A 683 4.10 37.00 -46.57
C GLU A 683 4.30 36.35 -47.96
N ASP A 684 3.44 35.39 -48.37
CA ASP A 684 3.60 34.59 -49.61
C ASP A 684 4.93 33.80 -49.71
N ARG A 685 5.52 33.48 -48.55
CA ARG A 685 6.80 32.76 -48.38
C ARG A 685 6.64 31.28 -48.01
N LEU A 686 5.45 30.84 -47.61
CA LEU A 686 5.16 29.44 -47.29
C LEU A 686 5.37 28.56 -48.53
N THR A 687 6.20 27.52 -48.44
CA THR A 687 6.58 26.69 -49.60
C THR A 687 6.21 25.21 -49.39
N PRO A 688 5.37 24.59 -50.26
CA PRO A 688 4.52 25.23 -51.25
C PRO A 688 3.49 26.17 -50.61
N ARG A 689 2.99 27.13 -51.40
CA ARG A 689 1.99 28.10 -50.96
C ARG A 689 0.72 27.38 -50.52
N ASN A 690 0.22 27.74 -49.34
CA ASN A 690 -1.02 27.20 -48.80
C ASN A 690 -1.64 28.18 -47.79
N ASP A 691 -2.44 29.12 -48.32
CA ASP A 691 -3.06 30.19 -47.51
C ASP A 691 -4.11 29.62 -46.53
N ALA A 692 -4.74 28.50 -46.89
CA ALA A 692 -5.68 27.78 -46.02
C ALA A 692 -5.00 27.17 -44.78
N LEU A 693 -3.82 26.54 -44.95
CA LEU A 693 -2.97 26.06 -43.86
C LEU A 693 -2.50 27.21 -42.97
N GLY A 694 -2.06 28.33 -43.56
CA GLY A 694 -1.64 29.51 -42.80
C GLY A 694 -2.78 30.09 -41.95
N LEU A 695 -3.96 30.26 -42.54
CA LEU A 695 -5.14 30.76 -41.82
C LEU A 695 -5.62 29.79 -40.74
N ALA A 696 -5.58 28.48 -41.01
CA ALA A 696 -5.88 27.44 -40.04
C ALA A 696 -4.89 27.45 -38.86
N ALA A 697 -3.59 27.58 -39.13
CA ALA A 697 -2.54 27.62 -38.12
C ALA A 697 -2.70 28.81 -37.17
N LEU A 698 -2.99 30.01 -37.71
CA LEU A 698 -3.35 31.18 -36.89
C LEU A 698 -4.60 30.90 -36.05
N ALA A 699 -5.67 30.37 -36.65
CA ALA A 699 -6.90 30.06 -35.94
C ALA A 699 -6.69 29.05 -34.78
N ILE A 700 -5.78 28.08 -34.93
CA ILE A 700 -5.40 27.16 -33.85
C ILE A 700 -4.60 27.91 -32.77
N ALA A 701 -3.61 28.71 -33.15
CA ALA A 701 -2.78 29.48 -32.21
C ALA A 701 -3.63 30.38 -31.28
N ALA A 702 -4.61 31.11 -31.82
CA ALA A 702 -5.51 31.97 -31.03
C ALA A 702 -6.32 31.21 -29.95
N GLY A 703 -6.50 29.89 -30.11
CA GLY A 703 -7.31 29.06 -29.23
C GLY A 703 -6.53 28.29 -28.15
N ARG A 704 -5.19 28.37 -28.12
CA ARG A 704 -4.35 27.70 -27.11
C ARG A 704 -3.75 28.69 -26.11
N ALA A 705 -3.48 28.18 -24.90
CA ALA A 705 -2.50 28.80 -24.02
C ALA A 705 -1.09 28.60 -24.59
N ALA A 706 -0.20 29.56 -24.34
CA ALA A 706 1.23 29.44 -24.62
C ALA A 706 1.99 29.53 -23.30
N ASP A 707 3.16 28.92 -23.23
CA ASP A 707 4.00 28.89 -22.03
C ASP A 707 4.65 30.26 -21.70
N ASP A 708 4.53 31.23 -22.62
CA ASP A 708 5.08 32.58 -22.53
C ASP A 708 3.97 33.61 -22.81
N GLU A 709 3.63 34.41 -21.79
CA GLU A 709 2.59 35.44 -21.85
C GLU A 709 2.99 36.64 -22.75
N ALA A 710 4.28 36.95 -22.86
CA ALA A 710 4.77 38.00 -23.74
C ALA A 710 4.73 37.55 -25.21
N ALA A 711 5.10 36.30 -25.49
CA ALA A 711 4.91 35.71 -26.82
C ALA A 711 3.42 35.64 -27.20
N LEU A 712 2.55 35.28 -26.25
CA LEU A 712 1.09 35.26 -26.45
C LEU A 712 0.53 36.66 -26.74
N ALA A 713 1.00 37.68 -26.02
CA ALA A 713 0.63 39.08 -26.26
C ALA A 713 1.09 39.56 -27.64
N PHE A 714 2.33 39.26 -28.03
CA PHE A 714 2.86 39.59 -29.36
C PHE A 714 2.05 38.92 -30.48
N VAL A 715 1.73 37.63 -30.35
CA VAL A 715 0.90 36.91 -31.31
C VAL A 715 -0.49 37.53 -31.38
N ARG A 716 -1.17 37.74 -30.24
CA ARG A 716 -2.51 38.35 -30.21
C ARG A 716 -2.56 39.74 -30.82
N ALA A 717 -1.51 40.56 -30.67
CA ALA A 717 -1.43 41.89 -31.25
C ALA A 717 -1.28 41.88 -32.78
N ASN A 718 -0.43 40.98 -33.32
CA ASN A 718 -0.12 40.95 -34.75
C ASN A 718 -1.07 40.06 -35.58
N GLN A 719 -1.66 39.05 -34.95
CA GLN A 719 -2.51 38.05 -35.61
C GLN A 719 -3.70 38.61 -36.39
N PRO A 720 -4.46 39.63 -35.94
CA PRO A 720 -5.59 40.17 -36.70
C PRO A 720 -5.19 40.70 -38.09
N ALA A 721 -4.01 41.31 -38.20
CA ALA A 721 -3.48 41.81 -39.47
C ALA A 721 -3.13 40.66 -40.43
N LEU A 722 -2.42 39.63 -39.94
CA LEU A 722 -2.07 38.44 -40.73
C LEU A 722 -3.34 37.69 -41.22
N VAL A 723 -4.35 37.56 -40.34
CA VAL A 723 -5.65 36.96 -40.68
C VAL A 723 -6.38 37.76 -41.75
N ALA A 724 -6.34 39.10 -41.69
CA ALA A 724 -6.93 39.95 -42.72
C ALA A 724 -6.21 39.80 -44.08
N GLN A 725 -4.87 39.85 -44.09
CA GLN A 725 -4.03 39.70 -45.29
C GLN A 725 -4.21 38.33 -45.99
N LEU A 726 -4.45 37.27 -45.22
CA LEU A 726 -4.79 35.95 -45.77
C LEU A 726 -6.21 35.93 -46.34
N LYS A 727 -7.21 36.36 -45.56
CA LYS A 727 -8.63 36.33 -45.99
C LYS A 727 -8.90 37.11 -47.29
N VAL A 728 -8.20 38.22 -47.53
CA VAL A 728 -8.36 39.03 -48.76
C VAL A 728 -7.88 38.28 -50.02
N ARG A 729 -6.98 37.30 -49.89
CA ARG A 729 -6.41 36.53 -51.01
C ARG A 729 -7.07 35.18 -51.25
N MET A 730 -8.05 34.79 -50.43
CA MET A 730 -8.65 33.45 -50.43
C MET A 730 -10.08 33.44 -50.96
N SER A 731 -10.40 32.41 -51.76
CA SER A 731 -11.76 32.09 -52.19
C SER A 731 -12.64 31.59 -51.03
N ALA A 732 -13.97 31.59 -51.25
CA ALA A 732 -14.92 31.03 -50.30
C ALA A 732 -14.67 29.53 -49.99
N SER A 733 -14.17 28.77 -50.98
CA SER A 733 -13.75 27.37 -50.83
C SER A 733 -12.52 27.23 -49.92
N GLU A 734 -11.46 28.00 -50.14
CA GLU A 734 -10.24 27.94 -49.31
C GLU A 734 -10.52 28.43 -47.88
N LEU A 735 -11.43 29.39 -47.70
CA LEU A 735 -11.90 29.83 -46.39
C LEU A 735 -12.71 28.73 -45.65
N ALA A 736 -13.43 27.87 -46.38
CA ALA A 736 -14.10 26.71 -45.81
C ALA A 736 -13.11 25.59 -45.48
N GLU A 737 -12.14 25.33 -46.36
CA GLU A 737 -11.04 24.39 -46.14
C GLU A 737 -10.22 24.77 -44.89
N ALA A 738 -9.82 26.02 -44.75
CA ALA A 738 -9.07 26.51 -43.58
C ALA A 738 -9.84 26.28 -42.26
N LYS A 739 -11.17 26.48 -42.27
CA LYS A 739 -12.03 26.19 -41.10
C LYS A 739 -12.08 24.69 -40.80
N ALA A 740 -12.26 23.86 -41.83
CA ALA A 740 -12.30 22.40 -41.68
C ALA A 740 -10.97 21.86 -41.16
N LEU A 741 -9.85 22.32 -41.72
CA LEU A 741 -8.49 21.98 -41.30
C LEU A 741 -8.20 22.41 -39.85
N ALA A 742 -8.61 23.61 -39.47
CA ALA A 742 -8.49 24.09 -38.09
C ALA A 742 -9.33 23.25 -37.10
N ALA A 743 -10.56 22.88 -37.47
CA ALA A 743 -11.42 22.04 -36.66
C ALA A 743 -10.86 20.61 -36.51
N ALA A 744 -10.44 19.99 -37.62
CA ALA A 744 -9.85 18.66 -37.62
C ALA A 744 -8.54 18.61 -36.80
N ARG A 745 -7.64 19.59 -36.97
CA ARG A 745 -6.40 19.66 -36.18
C ARG A 745 -6.67 19.93 -34.70
N ARG A 746 -7.64 20.77 -34.33
CA ARG A 746 -8.04 20.96 -32.92
C ARG A 746 -8.56 19.68 -32.26
N ALA A 747 -9.14 18.76 -33.01
CA ALA A 747 -9.63 17.47 -32.51
C ALA A 747 -8.56 16.36 -32.48
N ALA A 748 -7.49 16.50 -33.27
CA ALA A 748 -6.41 15.52 -33.37
C ALA A 748 -5.15 15.86 -32.54
N LEU A 749 -5.03 17.11 -32.10
CA LEU A 749 -3.97 17.54 -31.18
C LEU A 749 -4.26 17.03 -29.76
N PRO A 750 -3.24 16.51 -29.03
CA PRO A 750 -3.37 16.10 -27.63
C PRO A 750 -3.51 17.32 -26.69
#